data_AF-A0A954YQK6-F1
#
_entry.id   AF-A0A954YQK6-F1
#
_cell.length_a   1.000
_cell.length_b   1.000
_cell.length_c   1.000
_cell.angle_alpha   90.00
_cell.angle_beta   90.00
_cell.angle_gamma   90.00
#
_symmetry.space_group_name_H-M   'P 1'
#
loop_
_entity.id
_entity.type
_entity.pdbx_description
1 polymer ?
#
loop_
_entity_poly.entity_id
_entity_poly.type
_entity_poly.pdbx_seq_one_letter_code
_entity_poly.pdbx_strand_id
1 'polypeptide(L)'
;MSKHPNFAKIPTSAVRALANDDVGNIEVYLPSSDGKGPVFYSDSAHGGKGPDLSRLLDSGVSTILVRSDELFEFEKSIESRIDNILKNPNIPAVDKAEIVHNAGTSAAKNLLQSSVSADSLARANSLVESVLSSVTSDSKIAGHIFQMVGHERSTASHMQMVSTLAILFGYELFGSDEKLLRALGLAGMLHDIGKLSIPADILNRPGPLSQEEVLLLQQHPVEGVRLIGDDESIPQITRQFILQHHERIDGRGYPLGLSGDEILPGSRALSIVDSFHAMIGPRAYRSQLGIVEANRVMSYQANRQFDADMLKCWTSLCEKKEAAVRNSGRAAGGQEEASEDLSDRHENALKRAGRLSVNQRRPRHRFRGTSVVRCLHAGSLNNSKSGIGEFGACVFDLSRGGMCILSAHPLYRGEILNIRVRVGRDFEWLKTMVSWSRRFQENVFKVGLRFLGRINADSIYERADVVPMGGYIPVKSADDDETSFAPPFVEAERESRSDTESALEQLDTIAQKRDHSSASQQVVIALSMSSDKPVRIKAIDVMSTMGARATRSALVDLLHDADAEVRERAILAVGIGKVYEAASALRELLNDPEEKIALNAAGALGQMNDWSGFNFVAKAVEGNGKHARLAVRAFSDITQHRFSSNREGIASAKRYLKAKRKELESKARGVAVSA
;
A
#
# COMPACT_ATOMS: atom_id res chain seq x y z
N MET A 1 -9.12 34.97 12.79
CA MET A 1 -10.49 34.43 12.61
C MET A 1 -11.17 35.28 11.54
N SER A 2 -11.22 34.82 10.28
CA SER A 2 -11.87 35.55 9.19
C SER A 2 -13.39 35.40 9.28
N LYS A 3 -14.12 36.51 9.30
CA LYS A 3 -15.59 36.60 9.40
C LYS A 3 -16.30 36.35 8.05
N HIS A 4 -16.01 35.23 7.39
CA HIS A 4 -16.85 34.72 6.31
C HIS A 4 -17.16 33.25 6.58
N PRO A 5 -18.44 32.81 6.52
CA PRO A 5 -18.75 31.40 6.56
C PRO A 5 -18.05 30.72 5.37
N ASN A 6 -17.36 29.62 5.63
CA ASN A 6 -16.82 28.79 4.55
C ASN A 6 -18.02 28.11 3.84
N PHE A 7 -18.04 28.12 2.52
CA PHE A 7 -19.09 27.48 1.71
C PHE A 7 -18.54 26.26 0.98
N ALA A 8 -19.35 25.20 0.89
CA ALA A 8 -19.08 24.01 0.11
C ALA A 8 -19.87 24.04 -1.20
N LYS A 9 -19.21 23.70 -2.30
CA LYS A 9 -19.85 23.53 -3.60
C LYS A 9 -20.58 22.20 -3.66
N ILE A 10 -21.85 22.22 -4.04
CA ILE A 10 -22.65 21.04 -4.27
C ILE A 10 -22.72 20.79 -5.79
N PRO A 11 -22.39 19.58 -6.25
CA PRO A 11 -22.39 19.26 -7.67
C PRO A 11 -23.81 19.23 -8.26
N THR A 12 -23.91 19.51 -9.55
CA THR A 12 -25.16 19.52 -10.33
C THR A 12 -25.99 18.25 -10.15
N SER A 13 -25.33 17.10 -10.04
CA SER A 13 -25.98 15.79 -9.86
C SER A 13 -26.84 15.75 -8.60
N ALA A 14 -26.32 16.21 -7.47
CA ALA A 14 -27.06 16.29 -6.21
C ALA A 14 -28.24 17.27 -6.32
N VAL A 15 -28.05 18.42 -6.99
CA VAL A 15 -29.13 19.39 -7.24
C VAL A 15 -30.24 18.76 -8.09
N ARG A 16 -29.87 18.04 -9.16
CA ARG A 16 -30.81 17.35 -10.05
C ARG A 16 -31.56 16.23 -9.36
N ALA A 17 -30.89 15.48 -8.48
CA ALA A 17 -31.51 14.41 -7.74
C ALA A 17 -32.53 14.89 -6.72
N LEU A 18 -32.29 16.06 -6.13
CA LEU A 18 -33.15 16.67 -5.11
C LEU A 18 -34.12 17.71 -5.69
N ALA A 19 -34.15 17.88 -7.01
CA ALA A 19 -34.90 18.94 -7.69
C ALA A 19 -36.38 19.02 -7.26
N ASN A 20 -37.00 17.85 -7.05
CA ASN A 20 -38.42 17.73 -6.69
C ASN A 20 -38.65 17.35 -5.22
N ASP A 21 -37.59 17.28 -4.42
CA ASP A 21 -37.65 16.85 -3.02
C ASP A 21 -37.55 18.04 -2.07
N ASP A 22 -38.26 17.97 -0.94
CA ASP A 22 -38.09 18.93 0.14
C ASP A 22 -36.76 18.65 0.87
N VAL A 23 -35.79 19.54 0.67
CA VAL A 23 -34.46 19.47 1.30
C VAL A 23 -34.44 20.08 2.71
N GLY A 24 -35.59 20.51 3.24
CA GLY A 24 -35.72 21.10 4.57
C GLY A 24 -35.15 22.52 4.66
N ASN A 25 -34.88 22.99 5.88
CA ASN A 25 -34.43 24.36 6.17
C ASN A 25 -32.92 24.57 5.90
N ILE A 26 -32.39 24.07 4.78
CA ILE A 26 -30.99 24.27 4.42
C ILE A 26 -30.83 25.57 3.64
N GLU A 27 -29.93 26.44 4.09
CA GLU A 27 -29.63 27.69 3.40
C GLU A 27 -28.81 27.43 2.13
N VAL A 28 -29.40 27.71 0.96
CA VAL A 28 -28.73 27.57 -0.33
C VAL A 28 -28.21 28.92 -0.80
N TYR A 29 -27.04 28.92 -1.41
CA TYR A 29 -26.38 30.10 -1.95
C TYR A 29 -25.94 29.83 -3.39
N LEU A 30 -25.83 30.88 -4.18
CA LEU A 30 -25.34 30.84 -5.55
C LEU A 30 -23.94 31.43 -5.62
N PRO A 31 -23.04 30.87 -6.45
CA PRO A 31 -21.75 31.47 -6.71
C PRO A 31 -21.95 32.84 -7.38
N SER A 32 -21.32 33.90 -6.85
CA SER A 32 -21.35 35.20 -7.52
C SER A 32 -20.39 35.27 -8.70
N SER A 33 -20.85 35.82 -9.81
CA SER A 33 -20.04 36.14 -11.00
C SER A 33 -19.19 37.41 -10.82
N ASP A 34 -19.47 38.27 -9.84
CA ASP A 34 -18.84 39.58 -9.66
C ASP A 34 -17.78 39.63 -8.54
N GLY A 35 -17.48 38.48 -7.93
CA GLY A 35 -16.46 38.36 -6.88
C GLY A 35 -16.84 38.92 -5.51
N LYS A 36 -18.08 39.41 -5.30
CA LYS A 36 -18.53 39.97 -4.01
C LYS A 36 -18.99 38.94 -2.98
N GLY A 37 -18.70 37.66 -3.22
CA GLY A 37 -19.07 36.55 -2.35
C GLY A 37 -20.43 35.92 -2.72
N PRO A 38 -20.79 34.77 -2.09
CA PRO A 38 -21.99 34.01 -2.45
C PRO A 38 -23.29 34.79 -2.25
N VAL A 39 -24.25 34.59 -3.16
CA VAL A 39 -25.59 35.23 -3.11
C VAL A 39 -26.56 34.27 -2.45
N PHE A 40 -27.21 34.68 -1.37
CA PHE A 40 -28.22 33.84 -0.71
C PHE A 40 -29.41 33.58 -1.64
N TYR A 41 -29.80 32.31 -1.72
CA TYR A 41 -30.97 31.84 -2.45
C TYR A 41 -31.91 31.13 -1.46
N SER A 42 -33.01 31.81 -1.12
CA SER A 42 -34.14 31.18 -0.46
C SER A 42 -35.39 31.40 -1.29
N ASP A 43 -36.16 30.34 -1.56
CA ASP A 43 -37.56 30.50 -1.96
C ASP A 43 -38.49 30.36 -0.74
N SER A 44 -38.15 31.05 0.36
CA SER A 44 -39.00 31.12 1.56
C SER A 44 -40.16 32.12 1.39
N ALA A 45 -40.42 32.62 0.18
CA ALA A 45 -41.47 33.60 -0.05
C ALA A 45 -42.89 33.01 0.09
N HIS A 46 -43.06 31.67 0.16
CA HIS A 46 -44.38 31.03 0.20
C HIS A 46 -44.46 29.81 1.14
N GLY A 47 -44.31 30.01 2.45
CA GLY A 47 -44.95 29.12 3.44
C GLY A 47 -44.20 27.85 3.86
N GLY A 48 -42.89 27.94 4.11
CA GLY A 48 -42.20 26.97 4.97
C GLY A 48 -41.70 25.67 4.32
N LYS A 49 -41.56 25.63 2.99
CA LYS A 49 -40.79 24.60 2.29
C LYS A 49 -39.38 25.09 1.97
N GLY A 50 -38.41 24.17 1.90
CA GLY A 50 -37.01 24.46 1.55
C GLY A 50 -36.82 25.07 0.15
N PRO A 51 -35.57 25.37 -0.26
CA PRO A 51 -35.27 25.99 -1.55
C PRO A 51 -35.74 25.15 -2.76
N ASP A 52 -36.34 25.81 -3.76
CA ASP A 52 -36.76 25.18 -5.02
C ASP A 52 -35.56 24.93 -5.95
N LEU A 53 -35.00 23.73 -5.86
CA LEU A 53 -33.85 23.32 -6.66
C LEU A 53 -34.21 23.06 -8.14
N SER A 54 -35.47 22.72 -8.45
CA SER A 54 -35.92 22.56 -9.85
C SER A 54 -35.82 23.88 -10.60
N ARG A 55 -36.29 24.96 -9.99
CA ARG A 55 -36.23 26.31 -10.58
C ARG A 55 -34.80 26.77 -10.87
N LEU A 56 -33.84 26.40 -10.01
CA LEU A 56 -32.43 26.70 -10.23
C LEU A 56 -31.89 25.98 -11.48
N LEU A 57 -32.20 24.68 -11.63
CA LEU A 57 -31.78 23.90 -12.80
C LEU A 57 -32.38 24.44 -14.10
N ASP A 58 -33.68 24.78 -14.08
CA ASP A 58 -34.37 25.40 -15.23
C ASP A 58 -33.76 26.75 -15.62
N SER A 59 -33.20 27.47 -14.64
CA SER A 59 -32.50 28.74 -14.85
C SER A 59 -31.04 28.56 -15.31
N GLY A 60 -30.60 27.33 -15.57
CA GLY A 60 -29.23 27.01 -16.00
C GLY A 60 -28.19 27.02 -14.87
N VAL A 61 -28.62 27.10 -13.60
CA VAL A 61 -27.72 27.03 -12.45
C VAL A 61 -27.33 25.56 -12.23
N SER A 62 -26.05 25.27 -12.43
CA SER A 62 -25.50 23.91 -12.28
C SER A 62 -24.70 23.72 -10.98
N THR A 63 -24.46 24.77 -10.20
CA THR A 63 -23.71 24.67 -8.95
C THR A 63 -24.34 25.55 -7.89
N ILE A 64 -24.63 24.94 -6.74
CA ILE A 64 -25.06 25.67 -5.55
C ILE A 64 -23.98 25.60 -4.48
N LEU A 65 -24.10 26.48 -3.50
CA LEU A 65 -23.24 26.60 -2.34
C LEU A 65 -24.08 26.35 -1.09
N VAL A 66 -23.61 25.49 -0.21
CA VAL A 66 -24.19 25.27 1.13
C VAL A 66 -23.14 25.67 2.15
N ARG A 67 -23.56 26.20 3.31
CA ARG A 67 -22.61 26.56 4.36
C ARG A 67 -21.90 25.31 4.91
N SER A 68 -20.64 25.45 5.29
CA SER A 68 -19.84 24.30 5.75
C SER A 68 -20.38 23.67 7.04
N ASP A 69 -21.10 24.42 7.86
CA ASP A 69 -21.77 23.94 9.08
C ASP A 69 -23.08 23.19 8.80
N GLU A 70 -23.71 23.42 7.65
CA GLU A 70 -24.92 22.71 7.20
C GLU A 70 -24.64 21.55 6.23
N LEU A 71 -23.42 21.48 5.69
CA LEU A 71 -23.01 20.47 4.71
C LEU A 71 -23.30 19.04 5.18
N PHE A 72 -23.06 18.74 6.46
CA PHE A 72 -23.29 17.41 7.01
C PHE A 72 -24.77 17.00 6.98
N GLU A 73 -25.67 17.91 7.36
CA GLU A 73 -27.10 17.64 7.33
C GLU A 73 -27.61 17.55 5.88
N PHE A 74 -27.06 18.35 4.96
CA PHE A 74 -27.33 18.24 3.53
C PHE A 74 -26.94 16.85 2.98
N GLU A 75 -25.71 16.39 3.23
CA GLU A 75 -25.22 15.08 2.79
C GLU A 75 -26.03 13.94 3.40
N LYS A 76 -26.35 14.01 4.69
CA LYS A 76 -27.22 13.04 5.38
C LYS A 76 -28.63 12.98 4.77
N SER A 77 -29.16 14.13 4.33
CA SER A 77 -30.44 14.18 3.65
C SER A 77 -30.41 13.43 2.31
N ILE A 78 -29.30 13.50 1.56
CA ILE A 78 -29.09 12.72 0.33
C ILE A 78 -29.03 11.23 0.66
N GLU A 79 -28.24 10.85 1.67
CA GLU A 79 -28.09 9.45 2.09
C GLU A 79 -29.45 8.81 2.43
N SER A 80 -30.32 9.53 3.15
CA SER A 80 -31.64 9.01 3.51
C SER A 80 -32.57 8.75 2.31
N ARG A 81 -32.28 9.35 1.15
CA ARG A 81 -33.08 9.25 -0.08
C ARG A 81 -32.37 8.46 -1.19
N ILE A 82 -31.19 7.90 -0.91
CA ILE A 82 -30.31 7.31 -1.90
C ILE A 82 -31.01 6.21 -2.71
N ASP A 83 -31.84 5.38 -2.08
CA ASP A 83 -32.61 4.33 -2.75
C ASP A 83 -33.60 4.89 -3.78
N ASN A 84 -34.30 5.97 -3.44
CA ASN A 84 -35.26 6.62 -4.34
C ASN A 84 -34.53 7.27 -5.52
N ILE A 85 -33.41 7.94 -5.26
CA ILE A 85 -32.54 8.54 -6.27
C ILE A 85 -32.07 7.47 -7.26
N LEU A 86 -31.60 6.33 -6.75
CA LEU A 86 -31.06 5.25 -7.58
C LEU A 86 -32.15 4.55 -8.41
N LYS A 87 -33.37 4.44 -7.90
CA LYS A 87 -34.52 3.87 -8.62
C LYS A 87 -35.16 4.84 -9.62
N ASN A 88 -34.92 6.15 -9.50
CA ASN A 88 -35.55 7.15 -10.36
C ASN A 88 -35.00 7.08 -11.81
N PRO A 89 -35.80 6.76 -12.83
CA PRO A 89 -35.34 6.64 -14.21
C PRO A 89 -34.98 7.99 -14.85
N ASN A 90 -35.46 9.11 -14.29
CA ASN A 90 -35.20 10.46 -14.82
C ASN A 90 -33.84 11.01 -14.42
N ILE A 91 -33.13 10.35 -13.49
CA ILE A 91 -31.79 10.72 -13.09
C ILE A 91 -30.78 9.93 -13.94
N PRO A 92 -29.92 10.61 -14.74
CA PRO A 92 -28.86 9.97 -15.50
C PRO A 92 -27.94 9.07 -14.66
N ALA A 93 -27.47 7.96 -15.26
CA ALA A 93 -26.59 7.01 -14.58
C ALA A 93 -25.27 7.64 -14.10
N VAL A 94 -24.77 8.66 -14.81
CA VAL A 94 -23.58 9.43 -14.40
C VAL A 94 -23.82 10.22 -13.11
N ASP A 95 -24.99 10.82 -12.95
CA ASP A 95 -25.33 11.57 -11.74
C ASP A 95 -25.54 10.60 -10.57
N LYS A 96 -26.21 9.47 -10.81
CA LYS A 96 -26.37 8.41 -9.80
C LYS A 96 -25.03 7.92 -9.26
N ALA A 97 -24.07 7.70 -10.16
CA ALA A 97 -22.72 7.31 -9.78
C ALA A 97 -22.01 8.37 -8.92
N GLU A 98 -22.11 9.66 -9.32
CA GLU A 98 -21.52 10.76 -8.56
C GLU A 98 -22.16 10.91 -7.17
N ILE A 99 -23.49 10.80 -7.08
CA ILE A 99 -24.22 10.88 -5.80
C ILE A 99 -23.84 9.73 -4.87
N VAL A 100 -23.78 8.49 -5.38
CA VAL A 100 -23.33 7.32 -4.62
C VAL A 100 -21.91 7.50 -4.09
N HIS A 101 -21.01 8.00 -4.92
CA HIS A 101 -19.63 8.27 -4.53
C HIS A 101 -19.57 9.30 -3.39
N ASN A 102 -20.28 10.42 -3.54
CA ASN A 102 -20.29 11.51 -2.57
C ASN A 102 -20.95 11.10 -1.25
N ALA A 103 -22.12 10.46 -1.30
CA ALA A 103 -22.83 9.96 -0.13
C ALA A 103 -21.99 8.93 0.64
N GLY A 104 -21.39 7.97 -0.06
CA GLY A 104 -20.50 7.00 0.57
C GLY A 104 -19.22 7.62 1.13
N THR A 105 -18.66 8.64 0.47
CA THR A 105 -17.51 9.40 0.99
C THR A 105 -17.87 10.17 2.26
N SER A 106 -19.06 10.76 2.32
CA SER A 106 -19.55 11.43 3.54
C SER A 106 -19.71 10.43 4.69
N ALA A 107 -20.33 9.28 4.45
CA ALA A 107 -20.45 8.22 5.44
C ALA A 107 -19.08 7.69 5.92
N ALA A 108 -18.14 7.46 5.02
CA ALA A 108 -16.76 7.08 5.35
C ALA A 108 -16.06 8.18 6.19
N LYS A 109 -16.26 9.45 5.84
CA LYS A 109 -15.73 10.58 6.62
C LYS A 109 -16.34 10.64 8.02
N ASN A 110 -17.64 10.36 8.15
CA ASN A 110 -18.31 10.29 9.44
C ASN A 110 -17.72 9.19 10.33
N LEU A 111 -17.48 8.00 9.77
CA LEU A 111 -16.79 6.89 10.45
C LEU A 111 -15.39 7.29 10.95
N LEU A 112 -14.64 8.04 10.13
CA LEU A 112 -13.29 8.50 10.49
C LEU A 112 -13.28 9.63 11.53
N GLN A 113 -14.32 10.45 11.60
CA GLN A 113 -14.32 11.66 12.43
C GLN A 113 -15.08 11.52 13.76
N SER A 114 -16.11 10.67 13.83
CA SER A 114 -17.14 10.75 14.89
C SER A 114 -17.14 9.61 15.90
N SER A 115 -16.03 8.87 16.02
CA SER A 115 -15.93 7.57 16.70
C SER A 115 -16.86 6.50 16.08
N VAL A 116 -16.38 5.27 15.99
CA VAL A 116 -17.18 4.16 15.44
C VAL A 116 -18.33 3.88 16.41
N SER A 117 -19.56 4.16 15.95
CA SER A 117 -20.81 4.02 16.71
C SER A 117 -21.82 3.17 15.94
N ALA A 118 -22.80 2.59 16.64
CA ALA A 118 -23.86 1.80 16.03
C ALA A 118 -24.58 2.55 14.89
N ASP A 119 -24.88 3.83 15.08
CA ASP A 119 -25.53 4.67 14.07
C ASP A 119 -24.65 4.84 12.82
N SER A 120 -23.35 5.08 12.99
CA SER A 120 -22.41 5.23 11.88
C SER A 120 -22.22 3.93 11.09
N LEU A 121 -22.22 2.78 11.78
CA LEU A 121 -22.14 1.45 11.17
C LEU A 121 -23.43 1.10 10.42
N ALA A 122 -24.59 1.39 11.01
CA ALA A 122 -25.88 1.21 10.37
C ALA A 122 -26.02 2.04 9.09
N ARG A 123 -25.58 3.31 9.10
CA ARG A 123 -25.54 4.16 7.90
C ARG A 123 -24.64 3.59 6.80
N ALA A 124 -23.42 3.18 7.15
CA ALA A 124 -22.51 2.56 6.20
C ALA A 124 -23.12 1.30 5.58
N ASN A 125 -23.79 0.48 6.39
CA ASN A 125 -24.48 -0.71 5.94
C ASN A 125 -25.64 -0.42 4.99
N SER A 126 -26.51 0.55 5.30
CA SER A 126 -27.61 0.96 4.41
C SER A 126 -27.09 1.47 3.07
N LEU A 127 -26.01 2.25 3.07
CA LEU A 127 -25.39 2.73 1.83
C LEU A 127 -24.81 1.59 1.01
N VAL A 128 -24.09 0.64 1.63
CA VAL A 128 -23.55 -0.54 0.93
C VAL A 128 -24.67 -1.34 0.27
N GLU A 129 -25.81 -1.53 0.94
CA GLU A 129 -26.98 -2.22 0.37
C GLU A 129 -27.55 -1.47 -0.85
N SER A 130 -27.70 -0.15 -0.72
CA SER A 130 -28.21 0.70 -1.81
C SER A 130 -27.29 0.65 -3.03
N VAL A 131 -25.98 0.69 -2.80
CA VAL A 131 -24.95 0.60 -3.85
C VAL A 131 -24.97 -0.78 -4.48
N LEU A 132 -24.97 -1.85 -3.67
CA LEU A 132 -25.05 -3.23 -4.14
C LEU A 132 -26.23 -3.43 -5.08
N SER A 133 -27.44 -3.08 -4.63
CA SER A 133 -28.67 -3.18 -5.44
C SER A 133 -28.53 -2.43 -6.76
N SER A 134 -27.92 -1.25 -6.75
CA SER A 134 -27.85 -0.38 -7.93
C SER A 134 -26.78 -0.80 -8.93
N VAL A 135 -25.57 -1.12 -8.48
CA VAL A 135 -24.46 -1.48 -9.37
C VAL A 135 -24.64 -2.86 -10.01
N THR A 136 -25.38 -3.74 -9.34
CA THR A 136 -25.76 -5.06 -9.88
C THR A 136 -26.95 -4.96 -10.83
N SER A 137 -27.88 -4.03 -10.60
CA SER A 137 -29.07 -3.84 -11.47
C SER A 137 -28.80 -3.00 -12.71
N ASP A 138 -27.89 -2.01 -12.64
CA ASP A 138 -27.55 -1.13 -13.77
C ASP A 138 -26.04 -1.07 -14.03
N SER A 139 -25.62 -1.80 -15.07
CA SER A 139 -24.23 -1.85 -15.52
C SER A 139 -23.64 -0.49 -15.93
N LYS A 140 -24.47 0.51 -16.26
CA LYS A 140 -24.03 1.88 -16.60
C LYS A 140 -23.56 2.63 -15.37
N ILE A 141 -24.26 2.49 -14.24
CA ILE A 141 -23.85 3.09 -12.96
C ILE A 141 -22.47 2.55 -12.57
N ALA A 142 -22.30 1.22 -12.65
CA ALA A 142 -21.01 0.57 -12.40
C ALA A 142 -19.89 1.10 -13.34
N GLY A 143 -20.21 1.35 -14.61
CA GLY A 143 -19.27 1.93 -15.57
C GLY A 143 -18.83 3.35 -15.21
N HIS A 144 -19.78 4.21 -14.80
CA HIS A 144 -19.47 5.57 -14.38
C HIS A 144 -18.69 5.62 -13.07
N ILE A 145 -19.00 4.77 -12.08
CA ILE A 145 -18.20 4.69 -10.86
C ILE A 145 -16.76 4.28 -11.19
N PHE A 146 -16.56 3.34 -12.12
CA PHE A 146 -15.22 2.93 -12.54
C PHE A 146 -14.43 4.07 -13.23
N GLN A 147 -15.11 5.02 -13.88
CA GLN A 147 -14.47 6.22 -14.46
C GLN A 147 -13.97 7.22 -13.40
N MET A 148 -14.57 7.23 -12.22
CA MET A 148 -14.22 8.17 -11.16
C MET A 148 -12.90 7.81 -10.46
N VAL A 149 -12.49 6.55 -10.59
CA VAL A 149 -11.31 5.98 -9.95
C VAL A 149 -10.03 6.78 -10.25
N GLY A 150 -9.32 7.17 -9.19
CA GLY A 150 -8.02 7.85 -9.27
C GLY A 150 -8.11 9.38 -9.29
N HIS A 151 -9.32 9.94 -9.24
CA HIS A 151 -9.54 11.38 -9.13
C HIS A 151 -9.53 11.89 -7.67
N GLU A 152 -9.38 11.00 -6.68
CA GLU A 152 -9.68 11.29 -5.28
C GLU A 152 -8.44 11.38 -4.36
N ARG A 153 -8.47 12.27 -3.34
CA ARG A 153 -7.30 12.57 -2.48
C ARG A 153 -7.43 12.16 -1.01
N SER A 154 -8.58 11.63 -0.58
CA SER A 154 -8.86 11.41 0.84
C SER A 154 -8.97 9.93 1.22
N THR A 155 -8.71 9.60 2.48
CA THR A 155 -8.94 8.25 3.03
C THR A 155 -10.41 7.84 2.95
N ALA A 156 -11.34 8.78 3.18
CA ALA A 156 -12.78 8.53 3.11
C ALA A 156 -13.23 8.12 1.69
N SER A 157 -12.80 8.87 0.67
CA SER A 157 -13.07 8.53 -0.73
C SER A 157 -12.41 7.22 -1.13
N HIS A 158 -11.22 6.92 -0.59
CA HIS A 158 -10.55 5.63 -0.79
C HIS A 158 -11.36 4.47 -0.24
N MET A 159 -11.84 4.56 1.00
CA MET A 159 -12.69 3.53 1.63
C MET A 159 -13.95 3.29 0.81
N GLN A 160 -14.62 4.35 0.35
CA GLN A 160 -15.83 4.19 -0.46
C GLN A 160 -15.55 3.60 -1.86
N MET A 161 -14.44 3.95 -2.51
CA MET A 161 -14.08 3.33 -3.79
C MET A 161 -13.67 1.87 -3.64
N VAL A 162 -12.92 1.52 -2.59
CA VAL A 162 -12.62 0.12 -2.30
C VAL A 162 -13.90 -0.67 -2.03
N SER A 163 -14.84 -0.14 -1.25
CA SER A 163 -16.18 -0.73 -1.04
C SER A 163 -16.87 -1.06 -2.36
N THR A 164 -17.01 -0.06 -3.24
CA THR A 164 -17.79 -0.23 -4.47
C THR A 164 -17.09 -1.16 -5.47
N LEU A 165 -15.77 -1.02 -5.62
CA LEU A 165 -14.98 -1.90 -6.49
C LEU A 165 -14.95 -3.34 -5.98
N ALA A 166 -14.97 -3.56 -4.67
CA ALA A 166 -15.02 -4.89 -4.08
C ALA A 166 -16.38 -5.56 -4.34
N ILE A 167 -17.49 -4.82 -4.29
CA ILE A 167 -18.81 -5.32 -4.72
C ILE A 167 -18.78 -5.74 -6.20
N LEU A 168 -18.28 -4.87 -7.08
CA LEU A 168 -18.21 -5.13 -8.53
C LEU A 168 -17.34 -6.36 -8.85
N PHE A 169 -16.19 -6.46 -8.19
CA PHE A 169 -15.28 -7.58 -8.39
C PHE A 169 -15.83 -8.88 -7.79
N GLY A 170 -16.40 -8.79 -6.59
CA GLY A 170 -17.09 -9.90 -5.95
C GLY A 170 -18.22 -10.45 -6.81
N TYR A 171 -18.98 -9.58 -7.49
CA TYR A 171 -20.05 -10.00 -8.39
C TYR A 171 -19.50 -10.78 -9.59
N GLU A 172 -18.37 -10.34 -10.17
CA GLU A 172 -17.70 -11.06 -11.26
C GLU A 172 -17.14 -12.42 -10.80
N LEU A 173 -16.66 -12.53 -9.56
CA LEU A 173 -16.07 -13.76 -9.00
C LEU A 173 -17.11 -14.77 -8.50
N PHE A 174 -18.13 -14.28 -7.78
CA PHE A 174 -19.02 -15.09 -6.95
C PHE A 174 -20.48 -15.04 -7.43
N GLY A 175 -20.79 -14.24 -8.45
CA GLY A 175 -22.15 -14.07 -8.95
C GLY A 175 -23.02 -13.24 -8.00
N SER A 176 -24.32 -13.56 -7.93
CA SER A 176 -25.34 -12.77 -7.23
C SER A 176 -25.57 -13.17 -5.76
N ASP A 177 -24.54 -13.64 -5.05
CA ASP A 177 -24.64 -13.91 -3.61
C ASP A 177 -24.67 -12.59 -2.82
N GLU A 178 -25.88 -12.03 -2.66
CA GLU A 178 -26.07 -10.73 -2.01
C GLU A 178 -25.46 -10.64 -0.61
N LYS A 179 -25.50 -11.72 0.18
CA LYS A 179 -24.94 -11.71 1.54
C LYS A 179 -23.43 -11.57 1.51
N LEU A 180 -22.77 -12.32 0.62
CA LEU A 180 -21.32 -12.25 0.44
C LEU A 180 -20.90 -10.88 -0.13
N LEU A 181 -21.61 -10.38 -1.14
CA LEU A 181 -21.31 -9.09 -1.75
C LEU A 181 -21.50 -7.91 -0.79
N ARG A 182 -22.59 -7.93 -0.01
CA ARG A 182 -22.80 -6.96 1.07
C ARG A 182 -21.68 -7.02 2.09
N ALA A 183 -21.29 -8.23 2.52
CA ALA A 183 -20.21 -8.40 3.47
C ALA A 183 -18.87 -7.87 2.93
N LEU A 184 -18.61 -8.05 1.64
CA LEU A 184 -17.42 -7.57 0.95
C LEU A 184 -17.41 -6.05 0.76
N GLY A 185 -18.56 -5.46 0.40
CA GLY A 185 -18.74 -4.01 0.34
C GLY A 185 -18.53 -3.34 1.69
N LEU A 186 -19.15 -3.89 2.75
CA LEU A 186 -18.91 -3.44 4.13
C LEU A 186 -17.43 -3.55 4.51
N ALA A 187 -16.77 -4.65 4.15
CA ALA A 187 -15.35 -4.83 4.43
C ALA A 187 -14.52 -3.77 3.70
N GLY A 188 -14.82 -3.44 2.44
CA GLY A 188 -14.16 -2.35 1.73
C GLY A 188 -14.41 -0.98 2.34
N MET A 189 -15.62 -0.71 2.84
CA MET A 189 -15.94 0.54 3.53
C MET A 189 -15.19 0.65 4.87
N LEU A 190 -14.93 -0.47 5.55
CA LEU A 190 -14.45 -0.49 6.94
C LEU A 190 -12.99 -0.95 7.10
N HIS A 191 -12.31 -1.43 6.05
CA HIS A 191 -11.00 -2.11 6.16
C HIS A 191 -9.94 -1.27 6.90
N ASP A 192 -9.99 0.04 6.69
CA ASP A 192 -8.97 0.98 7.14
C ASP A 192 -9.34 1.76 8.42
N ILE A 193 -10.51 1.54 9.02
CA ILE A 193 -10.95 2.30 10.21
C ILE A 193 -10.02 2.10 11.41
N GLY A 194 -9.29 0.99 11.47
CA GLY A 194 -8.31 0.75 12.53
C GLY A 194 -7.14 1.73 12.51
N LYS A 195 -6.93 2.46 11.40
CA LYS A 195 -5.97 3.56 11.35
C LYS A 195 -6.30 4.66 12.36
N LEU A 196 -7.54 4.80 12.81
CA LEU A 196 -7.92 5.70 13.91
C LEU A 196 -7.20 5.40 15.23
N SER A 197 -6.75 4.16 15.42
CA SER A 197 -5.99 3.72 16.61
C SER A 197 -4.48 3.92 16.47
N ILE A 198 -4.01 4.45 15.33
CA ILE A 198 -2.60 4.71 15.01
C ILE A 198 -2.30 6.20 15.22
N PRO A 199 -1.20 6.57 15.90
CA PRO A 199 -0.83 7.98 16.10
C PRO A 199 -0.74 8.76 14.80
N ALA A 200 -1.32 9.97 14.78
CA ALA A 200 -1.35 10.83 13.60
C ALA A 200 0.06 11.15 13.07
N ASP A 201 1.04 11.27 13.95
CA ASP A 201 2.43 11.56 13.64
C ASP A 201 3.07 10.44 12.81
N ILE A 202 2.62 9.20 13.00
CA ILE A 202 3.07 8.01 12.26
C ILE A 202 2.33 7.93 10.93
N LEU A 203 1.01 8.10 10.93
CA LEU A 203 0.19 8.08 9.71
C LEU A 203 0.61 9.15 8.69
N ASN A 204 0.99 10.33 9.17
CA ASN A 204 1.32 11.49 8.33
C ASN A 204 2.83 11.72 8.18
N ARG A 205 3.68 10.78 8.61
CA ARG A 205 5.14 10.95 8.59
C ARG A 205 5.68 11.09 7.16
N PRO A 206 6.47 12.14 6.86
CA PRO A 206 7.19 12.23 5.60
C PRO A 206 8.45 11.36 5.63
N GLY A 207 8.53 10.41 4.70
CA GLY A 207 9.67 9.50 4.55
C GLY A 207 9.40 8.06 5.02
N PRO A 208 10.42 7.19 5.03
CA PRO A 208 10.27 5.81 5.49
C PRO A 208 9.97 5.76 6.99
N LEU A 209 9.11 4.84 7.38
CA LEU A 209 8.82 4.54 8.79
C LEU A 209 9.92 3.62 9.37
N SER A 210 10.22 3.79 10.65
CA SER A 210 11.02 2.84 11.43
C SER A 210 10.30 1.50 11.55
N GLN A 211 11.05 0.44 11.91
CA GLN A 211 10.47 -0.90 12.01
C GLN A 211 9.37 -0.96 13.09
N GLU A 212 9.56 -0.25 14.21
CA GLU A 212 8.57 -0.14 15.28
C GLU A 212 7.28 0.55 14.80
N GLU A 213 7.41 1.60 14.00
CA GLU A 213 6.29 2.33 13.42
C GLU A 213 5.54 1.50 12.37
N VAL A 214 6.28 0.70 11.57
CA VAL A 214 5.69 -0.26 10.64
C VAL A 214 4.89 -1.31 11.39
N LEU A 215 5.43 -1.89 12.46
CA LEU A 215 4.73 -2.89 13.27
C LEU A 215 3.46 -2.30 13.90
N LEU A 216 3.51 -1.06 14.38
CA LEU A 216 2.33 -0.38 14.90
C LEU A 216 1.29 -0.16 13.79
N LEU A 217 1.70 0.33 12.62
CA LEU A 217 0.81 0.52 11.49
C LEU A 217 0.15 -0.80 11.04
N GLN A 218 0.89 -1.92 11.08
CA GLN A 218 0.38 -3.24 10.75
C GLN A 218 -0.68 -3.77 11.71
N GLN A 219 -0.91 -3.11 12.86
CA GLN A 219 -1.99 -3.47 13.78
C GLN A 219 -3.37 -2.95 13.34
N HIS A 220 -3.46 -2.07 12.34
CA HIS A 220 -4.74 -1.48 11.97
C HIS A 220 -5.83 -2.49 11.54
N PRO A 221 -5.57 -3.67 10.95
CA PRO A 221 -6.64 -4.64 10.69
C PRO A 221 -7.26 -5.17 12.00
N VAL A 222 -6.40 -5.45 13.00
CA VAL A 222 -6.83 -5.92 14.33
C VAL A 222 -7.59 -4.81 15.06
N GLU A 223 -7.05 -3.60 15.04
CA GLU A 223 -7.70 -2.43 15.65
C GLU A 223 -9.01 -2.08 14.96
N GLY A 224 -9.12 -2.30 13.65
CA GLY A 224 -10.35 -2.12 12.89
C GLY A 224 -11.45 -3.03 13.42
N VAL A 225 -11.19 -4.34 13.51
CA VAL A 225 -12.15 -5.30 14.08
C VAL A 225 -12.51 -4.95 15.53
N ARG A 226 -11.52 -4.54 16.34
CA ARG A 226 -11.75 -4.11 17.72
C ARG A 226 -12.67 -2.89 17.81
N LEU A 227 -12.51 -1.91 16.92
CA LEU A 227 -13.34 -0.69 16.89
C LEU A 227 -14.79 -0.97 16.49
N ILE A 228 -15.03 -1.96 15.63
CA ILE A 228 -16.39 -2.38 15.26
C ILE A 228 -17.08 -3.12 16.44
N GLY A 229 -16.32 -3.67 17.40
CA GLY A 229 -16.88 -4.30 18.61
C GLY A 229 -17.73 -5.52 18.30
N ASP A 230 -18.82 -5.76 19.04
CA ASP A 230 -19.75 -6.88 18.81
C ASP A 230 -21.05 -6.43 18.10
N ASP A 231 -21.01 -5.32 17.36
CA ASP A 231 -22.17 -4.81 16.63
C ASP A 231 -22.74 -5.86 15.66
N GLU A 232 -23.99 -6.25 15.89
CA GLU A 232 -24.68 -7.32 15.16
C GLU A 232 -25.02 -6.93 13.71
N SER A 233 -25.03 -5.62 13.38
CA SER A 233 -25.28 -5.15 12.01
C SER A 233 -24.12 -5.48 11.06
N ILE A 234 -22.94 -5.78 11.61
CA ILE A 234 -21.74 -6.13 10.85
C ILE A 234 -21.49 -7.65 10.92
N PRO A 235 -21.66 -8.37 9.81
CA PRO A 235 -21.48 -9.83 9.77
C PRO A 235 -20.08 -10.27 10.22
N GLN A 236 -19.99 -11.43 10.88
CA GLN A 236 -18.70 -11.99 11.31
C GLN A 236 -17.72 -12.17 10.15
N ILE A 237 -18.23 -12.57 8.98
CA ILE A 237 -17.43 -12.74 7.77
C ILE A 237 -16.82 -11.42 7.28
N THR A 238 -17.51 -10.29 7.44
CA THR A 238 -16.98 -8.94 7.16
C THR A 238 -15.78 -8.62 8.05
N ARG A 239 -15.87 -8.97 9.34
CA ARG A 239 -14.77 -8.76 10.30
C ARG A 239 -13.55 -9.59 9.94
N GLN A 240 -13.76 -10.82 9.48
CA GLN A 240 -12.67 -11.67 8.98
C GLN A 240 -12.07 -11.09 7.69
N PHE A 241 -12.89 -10.53 6.79
CA PHE A 241 -12.39 -9.85 5.60
C PHE A 241 -11.48 -8.67 5.94
N ILE A 242 -11.91 -7.83 6.87
CA ILE A 242 -11.13 -6.71 7.40
C ILE A 242 -9.86 -7.21 8.08
N LEU A 243 -9.92 -8.28 8.88
CA LEU A 243 -8.74 -8.79 9.56
C LEU A 243 -7.66 -9.29 8.58
N GLN A 244 -8.09 -9.90 7.47
CA GLN A 244 -7.22 -10.60 6.52
C GLN A 244 -6.85 -9.78 5.26
N HIS A 245 -7.30 -8.54 5.10
CA HIS A 245 -7.14 -7.81 3.82
C HIS A 245 -5.67 -7.49 3.44
N HIS A 246 -4.75 -7.58 4.40
CA HIS A 246 -3.31 -7.48 4.19
C HIS A 246 -2.56 -8.81 4.26
N GLU A 247 -3.28 -9.93 4.35
CA GLU A 247 -2.70 -11.25 4.15
C GLU A 247 -2.26 -11.43 2.70
N ARG A 248 -1.28 -12.30 2.49
CA ARG A 248 -0.64 -12.51 1.18
C ARG A 248 -0.63 -13.99 0.86
N ILE A 249 -0.84 -14.34 -0.40
CA ILE A 249 -0.80 -15.74 -0.84
C ILE A 249 0.50 -16.45 -0.42
N ASP A 250 1.62 -15.74 -0.39
CA ASP A 250 2.93 -16.23 0.04
C ASP A 250 3.14 -16.35 1.57
N GLY A 251 2.12 -16.09 2.39
CA GLY A 251 2.20 -16.15 3.85
C GLY A 251 2.96 -14.99 4.51
N ARG A 252 3.44 -14.02 3.72
CA ARG A 252 4.25 -12.89 4.23
C ARG A 252 3.40 -11.68 4.60
N GLY A 253 2.09 -11.87 4.66
CA GLY A 253 1.11 -10.85 5.02
C GLY A 253 1.02 -10.67 6.53
N TYR A 254 0.03 -9.87 6.95
CA TYR A 254 -0.23 -9.57 8.35
C TYR A 254 -1.74 -9.37 8.55
N PRO A 255 -2.26 -9.51 9.79
CA PRO A 255 -1.56 -9.72 11.05
C PRO A 255 -1.36 -11.19 11.46
N LEU A 256 -1.99 -12.14 10.76
CA LEU A 256 -2.03 -13.56 11.11
C LEU A 256 -0.98 -14.39 10.36
N GLY A 257 -0.49 -13.90 9.21
CA GLY A 257 0.50 -14.60 8.39
C GLY A 257 -0.09 -15.80 7.64
N LEU A 258 -1.36 -15.68 7.24
CA LEU A 258 -2.09 -16.73 6.52
C LEU A 258 -1.56 -16.86 5.09
N SER A 259 -1.61 -18.06 4.53
CA SER A 259 -1.12 -18.37 3.19
C SER A 259 -2.17 -19.06 2.32
N GLY A 260 -2.08 -18.85 0.99
CA GLY A 260 -2.94 -19.53 0.02
C GLY A 260 -4.43 -19.54 0.38
N ASP A 261 -4.98 -20.75 0.56
CA ASP A 261 -6.40 -20.98 0.83
C ASP A 261 -6.82 -20.77 2.29
N GLU A 262 -5.88 -20.53 3.20
CA GLU A 262 -6.19 -20.08 4.57
C GLU A 262 -6.79 -18.66 4.56
N ILE A 263 -6.51 -17.89 3.50
CA ILE A 263 -7.07 -16.57 3.27
C ILE A 263 -8.43 -16.69 2.60
N LEU A 264 -9.44 -16.10 3.23
CA LEU A 264 -10.80 -16.15 2.72
C LEU A 264 -10.88 -15.53 1.32
N PRO A 265 -11.68 -16.10 0.39
CA PRO A 265 -11.83 -15.58 -0.96
C PRO A 265 -12.19 -14.10 -1.02
N GLY A 266 -13.07 -13.63 -0.12
CA GLY A 266 -13.42 -12.21 -0.02
C GLY A 266 -12.24 -11.33 0.39
N SER A 267 -11.36 -11.79 1.28
CA SER A 267 -10.13 -11.07 1.67
C SER A 267 -9.12 -11.00 0.54
N ARG A 268 -8.96 -12.10 -0.22
CA ARG A 268 -8.13 -12.12 -1.43
C ARG A 268 -8.61 -11.10 -2.45
N ALA A 269 -9.92 -11.04 -2.68
CA ALA A 269 -10.54 -10.06 -3.57
C ALA A 269 -10.34 -8.62 -3.06
N LEU A 270 -10.57 -8.38 -1.76
CA LEU A 270 -10.41 -7.08 -1.13
C LEU A 270 -8.97 -6.57 -1.21
N SER A 271 -7.97 -7.44 -0.99
CA SER A 271 -6.54 -7.09 -1.09
C SER A 271 -6.13 -6.62 -2.49
N ILE A 272 -6.69 -7.24 -3.53
CA ILE A 272 -6.50 -6.85 -4.93
C ILE A 272 -7.06 -5.45 -5.16
N VAL A 273 -8.32 -5.20 -4.76
CA VAL A 273 -9.01 -3.93 -4.97
C VAL A 273 -8.37 -2.79 -4.19
N ASP A 274 -8.04 -3.00 -2.92
CA ASP A 274 -7.33 -2.03 -2.08
C ASP A 274 -5.98 -1.65 -2.72
N SER A 275 -5.17 -2.66 -3.08
CA SER A 275 -3.87 -2.43 -3.70
C SER A 275 -3.98 -1.70 -5.05
N PHE A 276 -4.98 -2.02 -5.85
CA PHE A 276 -5.25 -1.32 -7.11
C PHE A 276 -5.60 0.15 -6.86
N HIS A 277 -6.59 0.42 -6.00
CA HIS A 277 -7.03 1.78 -5.69
C HIS A 277 -5.91 2.62 -5.06
N ALA A 278 -5.09 2.00 -4.22
CA ALA A 278 -3.88 2.57 -3.66
C ALA A 278 -2.83 3.01 -4.70
N MET A 279 -2.73 2.33 -5.84
CA MET A 279 -1.73 2.58 -6.89
C MET A 279 -2.14 3.67 -7.88
N ILE A 280 -3.44 3.81 -8.14
CA ILE A 280 -4.00 4.79 -9.08
C ILE A 280 -4.37 6.12 -8.39
N GLY A 281 -4.57 6.10 -7.07
CA GLY A 281 -4.78 7.30 -6.27
C GLY A 281 -3.52 8.19 -6.16
N PRO A 282 -3.68 9.53 -6.05
CA PRO A 282 -2.60 10.46 -5.75
C PRO A 282 -2.07 10.24 -4.33
N ARG A 283 -0.75 10.05 -4.18
CA ARG A 283 -0.08 9.99 -2.87
C ARG A 283 0.98 11.07 -2.77
N ALA A 284 1.20 11.62 -1.57
CA ALA A 284 2.15 12.71 -1.30
C ALA A 284 3.59 12.45 -1.79
N TYR A 285 3.95 11.18 -2.05
CA TYR A 285 5.31 10.75 -2.39
C TYR A 285 5.42 10.00 -3.73
N ARG A 286 4.35 9.91 -4.54
CA ARG A 286 4.35 9.16 -5.82
C ARG A 286 3.35 9.70 -6.84
N SER A 287 3.76 9.80 -8.11
CA SER A 287 2.87 10.07 -9.25
C SER A 287 1.90 8.89 -9.50
N GLN A 288 0.64 9.20 -9.80
CA GLN A 288 -0.40 8.21 -10.10
C GLN A 288 0.03 7.23 -11.20
N LEU A 289 -0.31 5.96 -11.03
CA LEU A 289 -0.27 5.01 -12.15
C LEU A 289 -1.59 5.06 -12.92
N GLY A 290 -1.51 4.93 -14.24
CA GLY A 290 -2.72 4.59 -15.03
C GLY A 290 -3.16 3.14 -14.76
N ILE A 291 -4.43 2.83 -15.01
CA ILE A 291 -5.05 1.52 -14.78
C ILE A 291 -4.21 0.36 -15.37
N VAL A 292 -3.77 0.51 -16.62
CA VAL A 292 -2.92 -0.48 -17.31
C VAL A 292 -1.60 -0.73 -16.58
N GLU A 293 -0.96 0.32 -16.08
CA GLU A 293 0.32 0.19 -15.37
C GLU A 293 0.13 -0.35 -13.95
N ALA A 294 -0.96 0.00 -13.26
CA ALA A 294 -1.30 -0.58 -11.96
C ALA A 294 -1.52 -2.10 -12.09
N ASN A 295 -2.35 -2.53 -13.05
CA ASN A 295 -2.58 -3.95 -13.32
C ASN A 295 -1.28 -4.67 -13.72
N ARG A 296 -0.42 -4.02 -14.51
CA ARG A 296 0.91 -4.58 -14.83
C ARG A 296 1.78 -4.76 -13.59
N VAL A 297 1.85 -3.77 -12.70
CA VAL A 297 2.61 -3.88 -11.45
C VAL A 297 2.07 -5.00 -10.57
N MET A 298 0.76 -5.09 -10.43
CA MET A 298 0.10 -6.16 -9.67
C MET A 298 0.38 -7.54 -10.27
N SER A 299 0.43 -7.66 -11.60
CA SER A 299 0.72 -8.94 -12.29
C SER A 299 2.10 -9.51 -11.92
N TYR A 300 3.09 -8.66 -11.59
CA TYR A 300 4.39 -9.12 -11.11
C TYR A 300 4.34 -9.69 -9.67
N GLN A 301 3.23 -9.50 -8.96
CA GLN A 301 2.97 -10.02 -7.61
C GLN A 301 1.97 -11.18 -7.59
N ALA A 302 1.58 -11.71 -8.77
CA ALA A 302 0.74 -12.89 -8.88
C ALA A 302 1.39 -14.10 -8.18
N ASN A 303 0.59 -14.89 -7.45
CA ASN A 303 1.01 -16.01 -6.57
C ASN A 303 2.01 -15.63 -5.47
N ARG A 304 2.19 -14.32 -5.21
CA ARG A 304 3.00 -13.82 -4.10
C ARG A 304 2.12 -13.01 -3.17
N GLN A 305 1.71 -11.84 -3.63
CA GLN A 305 0.76 -11.02 -2.88
C GLN A 305 -0.68 -11.45 -3.20
N PHE A 306 -0.97 -11.63 -4.48
CA PHE A 306 -2.33 -11.80 -4.98
C PHE A 306 -2.54 -13.21 -5.51
N ASP A 307 -3.77 -13.70 -5.36
CA ASP A 307 -4.25 -14.88 -6.05
C ASP A 307 -4.19 -14.61 -7.56
N ALA A 308 -3.45 -15.45 -8.31
CA ALA A 308 -3.19 -15.18 -9.72
C ALA A 308 -4.45 -15.29 -10.58
N ASP A 309 -5.40 -16.16 -10.23
CA ASP A 309 -6.59 -16.36 -11.03
C ASP A 309 -7.63 -15.28 -10.74
N MET A 310 -7.78 -14.88 -9.48
CA MET A 310 -8.55 -13.69 -9.13
C MET A 310 -7.95 -12.43 -9.78
N LEU A 311 -6.62 -12.26 -9.77
CA LEU A 311 -5.99 -11.10 -10.39
C LEU A 311 -6.20 -11.04 -11.91
N LYS A 312 -6.23 -12.19 -12.60
CA LYS A 312 -6.60 -12.25 -14.02
C LYS A 312 -8.06 -11.82 -14.23
N CYS A 313 -8.97 -12.29 -13.38
CA CYS A 313 -10.38 -11.90 -13.43
C CYS A 313 -10.53 -10.38 -13.22
N TRP A 314 -9.84 -9.82 -12.22
CA TRP A 314 -9.78 -8.37 -11.97
C TRP A 314 -9.29 -7.59 -13.20
N THR A 315 -8.20 -8.06 -13.82
CA THR A 315 -7.64 -7.42 -15.02
C THR A 315 -8.65 -7.43 -16.17
N SER A 316 -9.34 -8.56 -16.40
CA SER A 316 -10.39 -8.66 -17.41
C SER A 316 -11.57 -7.74 -17.13
N LEU A 317 -11.99 -7.62 -15.86
CA LEU A 317 -13.04 -6.68 -15.45
C LEU A 317 -12.65 -5.23 -15.78
N CYS A 318 -11.41 -4.82 -15.48
CA CYS A 318 -10.90 -3.49 -15.82
C CYS A 318 -10.96 -3.24 -17.34
N GLU A 319 -10.47 -4.19 -18.15
CA GLU A 319 -10.46 -4.07 -19.62
C GLU A 319 -11.88 -3.97 -20.21
N LYS A 320 -12.82 -4.77 -19.72
CA LYS A 320 -14.23 -4.74 -20.13
C LYS A 320 -14.85 -3.36 -19.84
N LYS A 321 -14.61 -2.80 -18.65
CA LYS A 321 -15.14 -1.50 -18.25
C LYS A 321 -14.51 -0.36 -19.04
N GLU A 322 -13.20 -0.36 -19.26
CA GLU A 322 -12.53 0.62 -20.14
C GLU A 322 -13.04 0.57 -21.59
N ALA A 323 -13.30 -0.63 -22.12
CA ALA A 323 -13.85 -0.79 -23.47
C ALA A 323 -15.29 -0.26 -23.58
N ALA A 324 -16.15 -0.55 -22.59
CA ALA A 324 -17.52 -0.05 -22.55
C ALA A 324 -17.58 1.49 -22.55
N VAL A 325 -16.65 2.13 -21.83
CA VAL A 325 -16.54 3.59 -21.77
C VAL A 325 -16.12 4.18 -23.12
N ARG A 326 -15.08 3.63 -23.77
CA ARG A 326 -14.64 4.08 -25.10
C ARG A 326 -15.72 3.97 -26.17
N ASN A 327 -16.54 2.93 -26.10
CA ASN A 327 -17.64 2.72 -27.05
C ASN A 327 -18.82 3.67 -26.78
N SER A 328 -19.05 4.06 -25.52
CA SER A 328 -20.11 5.00 -25.15
C SER A 328 -19.78 6.45 -25.55
N GLY A 329 -18.51 6.87 -25.44
CA GLY A 329 -18.07 8.21 -25.86
C GLY A 329 -18.12 8.45 -27.38
N ARG A 330 -17.98 7.39 -28.19
CA ARG A 330 -18.11 7.48 -29.66
C ARG A 330 -19.56 7.64 -30.16
N ALA A 331 -20.54 7.23 -29.37
CA ALA A 331 -21.96 7.34 -29.73
C ALA A 331 -22.57 8.73 -29.40
N ALA A 332 -21.93 9.50 -28.51
CA ALA A 332 -22.43 10.80 -28.05
C ALA A 332 -21.78 12.01 -28.76
N GLY A 333 -20.72 11.81 -29.54
CA GLY A 333 -19.94 12.88 -30.20
C GLY A 333 -20.41 13.22 -31.62
N GLY A 334 -21.70 13.49 -31.81
CA GLY A 334 -22.23 14.08 -33.04
C GLY A 334 -22.54 15.56 -32.81
N GLN A 335 -21.71 16.44 -33.37
CA GLN A 335 -21.81 17.91 -33.36
C GLN A 335 -21.25 18.63 -32.12
N GLU A 336 -19.94 18.86 -32.10
CA GLU A 336 -19.40 20.16 -31.70
C GLU A 336 -18.11 20.42 -32.49
N GLU A 337 -18.01 21.62 -33.06
CA GLU A 337 -17.02 22.02 -34.06
C GLU A 337 -15.60 22.09 -33.50
N ALA A 338 -14.65 21.85 -34.42
CA ALA A 338 -13.25 21.63 -34.18
C ALA A 338 -12.54 22.84 -33.54
N SER A 339 -11.93 22.61 -32.38
CA SER A 339 -10.62 23.20 -32.06
C SER A 339 -9.57 22.09 -32.22
N GLU A 340 -8.80 22.16 -33.30
CA GLU A 340 -7.76 21.19 -33.65
C GLU A 340 -6.70 21.07 -32.54
N ASP A 341 -6.63 19.91 -31.87
CA ASP A 341 -5.50 19.52 -31.02
C ASP A 341 -4.39 18.88 -31.88
N LEU A 342 -3.16 19.34 -31.66
CA LEU A 342 -1.98 19.09 -32.50
C LEU A 342 -1.37 17.68 -32.30
N SER A 343 -2.03 16.78 -31.56
CA SER A 343 -1.61 15.39 -31.35
C SER A 343 -1.98 14.45 -32.52
N ASP A 344 -3.03 14.77 -33.27
CA ASP A 344 -3.67 13.82 -34.20
C ASP A 344 -2.97 13.70 -35.56
N ARG A 345 -2.02 14.60 -35.84
CA ARG A 345 -1.18 14.52 -37.06
C ARG A 345 -0.15 13.39 -37.01
N HIS A 346 0.25 12.93 -35.83
CA HIS A 346 1.24 11.85 -35.71
C HIS A 346 0.64 10.45 -35.86
N GLU A 347 -0.61 10.26 -35.42
CA GLU A 347 -1.24 8.93 -35.42
C GLU A 347 -1.77 8.54 -36.81
N ASN A 348 -2.25 9.52 -37.58
CA ASN A 348 -2.72 9.30 -38.96
C ASN A 348 -1.58 9.19 -39.99
N ALA A 349 -0.37 9.65 -39.67
CA ALA A 349 0.83 9.44 -40.49
C ALA A 349 1.31 7.97 -40.45
N LEU A 350 1.12 7.27 -39.33
CA LEU A 350 1.52 5.86 -39.17
C LEU A 350 0.54 4.87 -39.79
N LYS A 351 -0.74 5.22 -39.92
CA LYS A 351 -1.75 4.39 -40.61
C LYS A 351 -1.60 4.39 -42.14
N ARG A 352 -1.00 5.43 -42.72
CA ARG A 352 -0.76 5.55 -44.17
C ARG A 352 0.47 4.79 -44.67
N ALA A 353 1.38 4.38 -43.78
CA ALA A 353 2.52 3.54 -44.13
C ALA A 353 2.18 2.06 -43.86
N GLY A 354 1.43 1.44 -44.77
CA GLY A 354 0.98 0.06 -44.63
C GLY A 354 2.14 -0.91 -44.36
N ARG A 355 2.17 -1.52 -43.16
CA ARG A 355 2.83 -2.81 -42.87
C ARG A 355 2.50 -3.35 -41.46
N LEU A 356 1.79 -4.48 -41.48
CA LEU A 356 1.70 -5.60 -40.52
C LEU A 356 0.88 -5.44 -39.23
N SER A 357 -0.08 -6.37 -39.07
CA SER A 357 -1.01 -6.51 -37.96
C SER A 357 -0.32 -6.81 -36.62
N VAL A 358 -0.80 -6.17 -35.56
CA VAL A 358 -0.41 -6.39 -34.16
C VAL A 358 -0.94 -7.74 -33.68
N ASN A 359 -0.26 -8.84 -34.00
CA ASN A 359 -0.37 -10.09 -33.22
C ASN A 359 0.71 -11.15 -33.47
N GLN A 360 1.93 -10.76 -33.89
CA GLN A 360 3.05 -11.69 -33.94
C GLN A 360 4.16 -11.26 -32.96
N ARG A 361 4.46 -12.16 -32.01
CA ARG A 361 5.61 -12.05 -31.09
C ARG A 361 6.88 -11.81 -31.93
N ARG A 362 7.56 -10.69 -31.70
CA ARG A 362 8.82 -10.38 -32.40
C ARG A 362 9.95 -11.27 -31.84
N PRO A 363 10.81 -11.84 -32.69
CA PRO A 363 11.94 -12.65 -32.24
C PRO A 363 12.95 -11.76 -31.48
N ARG A 364 13.44 -12.27 -30.35
CA ARG A 364 14.50 -11.62 -29.56
C ARG A 364 15.84 -12.10 -30.09
N HIS A 365 16.63 -11.20 -30.68
CA HIS A 365 17.97 -11.51 -31.13
C HIS A 365 18.99 -10.93 -30.14
N ARG A 366 19.85 -11.79 -29.56
CA ARG A 366 20.92 -11.36 -28.65
C ARG A 366 22.15 -11.01 -29.47
N PHE A 367 22.58 -9.75 -29.43
CA PHE A 367 23.91 -9.38 -29.90
C PHE A 367 24.93 -9.74 -28.81
N ARG A 368 26.08 -10.30 -29.19
CA ARG A 368 27.21 -10.54 -28.27
C ARG A 368 28.40 -9.77 -28.81
N GLY A 369 28.63 -8.58 -28.28
CA GLY A 369 29.80 -7.77 -28.60
C GLY A 369 30.02 -6.65 -27.60
N THR A 370 31.27 -6.40 -27.27
CA THR A 370 31.70 -5.27 -26.44
C THR A 370 31.78 -4.02 -27.32
N SER A 371 31.19 -2.92 -26.88
CA SER A 371 31.16 -1.64 -27.58
C SER A 371 31.71 -0.54 -26.69
N VAL A 372 32.30 0.49 -27.30
CA VAL A 372 32.80 1.67 -26.57
C VAL A 372 31.64 2.64 -26.36
N VAL A 373 31.39 2.99 -25.11
CA VAL A 373 30.37 3.97 -24.70
C VAL A 373 31.09 5.22 -24.24
N ARG A 374 30.81 6.35 -24.89
CA ARG A 374 31.24 7.67 -24.46
C ARG A 374 30.05 8.38 -23.80
N CYS A 375 30.17 8.67 -22.51
CA CYS A 375 29.18 9.51 -21.84
C CYS A 375 29.39 10.97 -22.24
N LEU A 376 28.37 11.59 -22.85
CA LEU A 376 28.43 13.00 -23.24
C LEU A 376 27.88 13.92 -22.13
N HIS A 377 26.98 13.42 -21.30
CA HIS A 377 26.38 14.18 -20.21
C HIS A 377 25.84 13.27 -19.09
N ALA A 378 26.27 13.51 -17.86
CA ALA A 378 25.81 12.85 -16.64
C ALA A 378 25.38 13.91 -15.60
N GLY A 379 24.09 13.93 -15.23
CA GLY A 379 23.55 14.81 -14.18
C GLY A 379 22.04 15.08 -14.28
N SER A 380 21.36 15.12 -13.12
CA SER A 380 20.07 15.80 -12.93
C SER A 380 20.33 17.28 -12.60
N LEU A 381 19.39 18.19 -12.94
CA LEU A 381 19.24 19.45 -12.22
C LEU A 381 19.36 19.15 -10.71
N ASN A 382 20.37 19.76 -10.06
CA ASN A 382 20.69 19.74 -8.62
C ASN A 382 21.74 18.75 -8.06
N ASN A 383 22.77 18.36 -8.83
CA ASN A 383 24.19 18.31 -8.40
C ASN A 383 24.99 17.33 -9.24
N SER A 384 26.01 17.85 -9.93
CA SER A 384 26.98 17.10 -10.72
C SER A 384 28.19 16.68 -9.88
N LYS A 385 28.66 15.42 -10.01
CA LYS A 385 30.08 15.02 -10.01
C LYS A 385 30.26 13.52 -10.32
N SER A 386 30.34 13.19 -11.61
CA SER A 386 31.03 12.04 -12.25
C SER A 386 30.57 12.03 -13.71
N GLY A 387 31.31 12.48 -14.72
CA GLY A 387 32.56 11.93 -15.22
C GLY A 387 32.38 11.75 -16.74
N ILE A 388 32.78 12.73 -17.54
CA ILE A 388 32.87 12.57 -18.99
C ILE A 388 34.01 11.58 -19.23
N GLY A 389 33.66 10.36 -19.65
CA GLY A 389 34.63 9.27 -19.83
C GLY A 389 34.14 8.22 -20.81
N GLU A 390 35.08 7.59 -21.51
CA GLU A 390 34.82 6.40 -22.33
C GLU A 390 34.95 5.13 -21.48
N PHE A 391 33.97 4.25 -21.57
CA PHE A 391 34.00 2.95 -20.91
C PHE A 391 33.47 1.85 -21.85
N GLY A 392 33.93 0.62 -21.63
CA GLY A 392 33.41 -0.55 -22.34
C GLY A 392 32.08 -1.01 -21.76
N ALA A 393 31.12 -1.34 -22.62
CA ALA A 393 29.87 -1.98 -22.22
C ALA A 393 29.51 -3.12 -23.18
N CYS A 394 28.84 -4.16 -22.68
CA CYS A 394 28.37 -5.25 -23.52
C CYS A 394 26.98 -4.92 -24.06
N VAL A 395 26.84 -4.82 -25.38
CA VAL A 395 25.52 -4.68 -26.01
C VAL A 395 24.89 -6.06 -26.01
N PHE A 396 23.77 -6.21 -25.30
CA PHE A 396 23.13 -7.52 -25.13
C PHE A 396 21.78 -7.64 -25.85
N ASP A 397 21.17 -6.52 -26.24
CA ASP A 397 19.93 -6.49 -27.03
C ASP A 397 19.93 -5.25 -27.93
N LEU A 398 19.60 -5.44 -29.21
CA LEU A 398 19.45 -4.37 -30.18
C LEU A 398 18.10 -4.55 -30.89
N SER A 399 17.20 -3.59 -30.72
CA SER A 399 15.83 -3.62 -31.26
C SER A 399 15.50 -2.34 -32.04
N ARG A 400 14.48 -2.40 -32.90
CA ARG A 400 13.92 -1.19 -33.54
C ARG A 400 13.42 -0.13 -32.54
N GLY A 401 13.14 -0.53 -31.29
CA GLY A 401 12.66 0.37 -30.22
C GLY A 401 13.76 0.95 -29.33
N GLY A 402 15.02 0.53 -29.50
CA GLY A 402 16.13 0.89 -28.62
C GLY A 402 17.15 -0.24 -28.45
N MET A 403 18.20 0.05 -27.69
CA MET A 403 19.30 -0.88 -27.40
C MET A 403 19.38 -1.10 -25.89
N CYS A 404 19.90 -2.24 -25.45
CA CYS A 404 20.24 -2.42 -24.05
C CYS A 404 21.69 -2.88 -23.88
N ILE A 405 22.34 -2.34 -22.84
CA ILE A 405 23.74 -2.61 -22.51
C ILE A 405 23.89 -3.14 -21.08
N LEU A 406 24.93 -3.93 -20.84
CA LEU A 406 25.45 -4.21 -19.51
C LEU A 406 26.64 -3.29 -19.26
N SER A 407 26.55 -2.48 -18.21
CA SER A 407 27.54 -1.47 -17.83
C SER A 407 28.03 -1.77 -16.42
N ALA A 408 29.34 -1.71 -16.19
CA ALA A 408 29.87 -1.75 -14.83
C ALA A 408 29.61 -0.43 -14.06
N HIS A 409 29.21 0.62 -14.78
CA HIS A 409 29.00 1.96 -14.24
C HIS A 409 27.49 2.21 -14.06
N PRO A 410 27.06 2.81 -12.94
CA PRO A 410 25.68 3.20 -12.74
C PRO A 410 25.35 4.36 -13.69
N LEU A 411 24.42 4.12 -14.61
CA LEU A 411 23.89 5.13 -15.54
C LEU A 411 22.46 5.49 -15.14
N TYR A 412 22.13 6.78 -15.17
CA TYR A 412 20.86 7.30 -14.66
C TYR A 412 19.91 7.69 -15.80
N ARG A 413 18.61 7.62 -15.54
CA ARG A 413 17.57 7.94 -16.53
C ARG A 413 17.73 9.40 -16.98
N GLY A 414 17.72 9.61 -18.30
CA GLY A 414 17.89 10.92 -18.93
C GLY A 414 19.32 11.22 -19.40
N GLU A 415 20.33 10.46 -18.98
CA GLU A 415 21.71 10.65 -19.44
C GLU A 415 21.85 10.37 -20.93
N ILE A 416 22.70 11.14 -21.61
CA ILE A 416 22.94 11.04 -23.05
C ILE A 416 24.29 10.36 -23.30
N LEU A 417 24.25 9.28 -24.08
CA LEU A 417 25.40 8.42 -24.39
C LEU A 417 25.63 8.36 -25.89
N ASN A 418 26.88 8.50 -26.33
CA ASN A 418 27.30 8.12 -27.67
C ASN A 418 27.92 6.71 -27.61
N ILE A 419 27.45 5.79 -28.44
CA ILE A 419 27.90 4.39 -28.41
C ILE A 419 28.45 4.01 -29.77
N ARG A 420 29.69 3.56 -29.82
CA ARG A 420 30.34 3.06 -31.04
C ARG A 420 30.01 1.59 -31.20
N VAL A 421 29.14 1.27 -32.15
CA VAL A 421 28.78 -0.11 -32.49
C VAL A 421 29.38 -0.49 -33.82
N ARG A 422 29.72 -1.77 -33.97
CA ARG A 422 30.17 -2.33 -35.23
C ARG A 422 28.96 -2.64 -36.10
N VAL A 423 28.93 -2.08 -37.31
CA VAL A 423 27.87 -2.30 -38.29
C VAL A 423 28.53 -2.80 -39.57
N GLY A 424 28.62 -4.12 -39.73
CA GLY A 424 29.35 -4.76 -40.83
C GLY A 424 30.85 -4.75 -40.60
N ARG A 425 31.57 -4.27 -41.61
CA ARG A 425 33.04 -4.11 -41.53
C ARG A 425 33.46 -2.76 -40.92
N ASP A 426 32.54 -1.82 -40.76
CA ASP A 426 32.80 -0.47 -40.27
C ASP A 426 32.22 -0.22 -38.86
N PHE A 427 32.60 0.91 -38.25
CA PHE A 427 32.09 1.34 -36.95
C PHE A 427 31.33 2.65 -37.06
N GLU A 428 30.18 2.74 -36.38
CA GLU A 428 29.34 3.94 -36.37
C GLU A 428 29.04 4.38 -34.94
N TRP A 429 29.00 5.70 -34.71
CA TRP A 429 28.63 6.30 -33.42
C TRP A 429 27.13 6.60 -33.37
N LEU A 430 26.43 6.01 -32.39
CA LEU A 430 25.00 6.20 -32.18
C LEU A 430 24.75 7.06 -30.94
N LYS A 431 23.98 8.15 -31.11
CA LYS A 431 23.54 8.99 -30.00
C LYS A 431 22.26 8.43 -29.37
N THR A 432 22.31 8.19 -28.06
CA THR A 432 21.28 7.49 -27.29
C THR A 432 21.00 8.17 -25.95
N MET A 433 19.87 7.85 -25.34
CA MET A 433 19.47 8.34 -24.01
C MET A 433 19.06 7.18 -23.11
N VAL A 434 19.47 7.22 -21.85
CA VAL A 434 19.10 6.23 -20.84
C VAL A 434 17.62 6.33 -20.50
N SER A 435 16.86 5.29 -20.84
CA SER A 435 15.42 5.19 -20.54
C SER A 435 15.16 4.53 -19.19
N TRP A 436 16.00 3.57 -18.80
CA TRP A 436 16.00 2.92 -17.50
C TRP A 436 17.36 2.26 -17.23
N SER A 437 17.68 2.05 -15.97
CA SER A 437 18.87 1.32 -15.51
C SER A 437 18.49 0.50 -14.28
N ARG A 438 18.90 -0.76 -14.25
CA ARG A 438 18.62 -1.68 -13.15
C ARG A 438 19.86 -2.49 -12.84
N ARG A 439 20.20 -2.64 -11.56
CA ARG A 439 21.29 -3.53 -11.14
C ARG A 439 20.95 -4.96 -11.56
N PHE A 440 21.89 -5.62 -12.24
CA PHE A 440 21.71 -6.97 -12.77
C PHE A 440 22.50 -7.99 -11.95
N GLN A 441 23.74 -7.66 -11.60
CA GLN A 441 24.63 -8.44 -10.73
C GLN A 441 25.47 -7.47 -9.88
N GLU A 442 26.34 -7.99 -9.01
CA GLU A 442 27.29 -7.15 -8.27
C GLU A 442 28.17 -6.36 -9.24
N ASN A 443 28.13 -5.03 -9.12
CA ASN A 443 28.84 -4.08 -9.97
C ASN A 443 28.49 -4.14 -11.48
N VAL A 444 27.37 -4.73 -11.88
CA VAL A 444 26.89 -4.73 -13.28
C VAL A 444 25.44 -4.27 -13.36
N PHE A 445 25.19 -3.26 -14.19
CA PHE A 445 23.90 -2.64 -14.45
C PHE A 445 23.41 -3.00 -15.84
N LYS A 446 22.15 -3.39 -15.93
CA LYS A 446 21.43 -3.52 -17.20
C LYS A 446 20.73 -2.21 -17.49
N VAL A 447 21.09 -1.61 -18.62
CA VAL A 447 20.69 -0.25 -18.99
C VAL A 447 19.95 -0.29 -20.32
N GLY A 448 18.72 0.22 -20.35
CA GLY A 448 17.92 0.36 -21.56
C GLY A 448 18.06 1.75 -22.15
N LEU A 449 18.36 1.83 -23.43
CA LEU A 449 18.70 3.03 -24.18
C LEU A 449 17.73 3.26 -25.34
N ARG A 450 17.34 4.52 -25.54
CA ARG A 450 16.55 4.96 -26.69
C ARG A 450 17.43 5.74 -27.66
N PHE A 451 17.28 5.51 -28.96
CA PHE A 451 17.98 6.28 -29.99
C PHE A 451 17.43 7.71 -30.10
N LEU A 452 18.32 8.69 -30.23
CA LEU A 452 17.95 10.10 -30.40
C LEU A 452 18.00 10.57 -31.86
N GLY A 453 18.55 9.76 -32.77
CA GLY A 453 18.56 10.01 -34.23
C GLY A 453 17.75 8.97 -35.00
N ARG A 454 17.42 9.28 -36.27
CA ARG A 454 16.86 8.29 -37.20
C ARG A 454 17.95 7.27 -37.54
N ILE A 455 17.77 6.04 -37.07
CA ILE A 455 18.62 4.91 -37.42
C ILE A 455 17.78 3.98 -38.28
N ASN A 456 18.27 3.63 -39.47
CA ASN A 456 17.63 2.61 -40.28
C ASN A 456 17.97 1.25 -39.68
N ALA A 457 17.10 0.73 -38.82
CA ALA A 457 17.36 -0.50 -38.08
C ALA A 457 17.65 -1.70 -39.02
N ASP A 458 17.08 -1.69 -40.23
CA ASP A 458 17.28 -2.76 -41.22
C ASP A 458 18.72 -2.80 -41.74
N SER A 459 19.43 -1.65 -41.80
CA SER A 459 20.85 -1.63 -42.17
C SER A 459 21.78 -2.14 -41.06
N ILE A 460 21.32 -2.17 -39.81
CA ILE A 460 22.12 -2.72 -38.69
C ILE A 460 21.95 -4.24 -38.61
N TYR A 461 20.74 -4.77 -38.84
CA TYR A 461 20.50 -6.21 -38.82
C TYR A 461 21.17 -6.95 -39.98
N GLU A 462 21.19 -6.38 -41.19
CA GLU A 462 21.84 -7.01 -42.35
C GLU A 462 23.37 -7.03 -42.25
N ARG A 463 23.95 -6.19 -41.38
CA ARG A 463 25.40 -6.00 -41.28
C ARG A 463 25.99 -6.47 -39.94
N ALA A 464 25.16 -6.73 -38.92
CA ALA A 464 25.63 -7.22 -37.63
C ALA A 464 25.56 -8.75 -37.58
N ASP A 465 26.69 -9.41 -37.27
CA ASP A 465 26.75 -10.87 -37.09
C ASP A 465 25.97 -11.29 -35.82
N VAL A 466 24.65 -11.50 -35.94
CA VAL A 466 23.77 -11.87 -34.82
C VAL A 466 23.36 -13.34 -34.93
N VAL A 467 23.72 -14.18 -33.95
CA VAL A 467 23.36 -15.61 -33.93
C VAL A 467 22.04 -15.85 -33.17
N PRO A 468 21.06 -16.60 -33.73
CA PRO A 468 19.83 -17.01 -33.02
C PRO A 468 20.01 -18.34 -32.26
N MET A 469 19.45 -18.48 -31.04
CA MET A 469 19.56 -19.70 -30.22
C MET A 469 18.34 -20.62 -30.37
N GLY A 470 18.60 -21.90 -30.66
CA GLY A 470 17.72 -23.06 -30.41
C GLY A 470 18.51 -24.16 -29.67
N GLY A 471 17.84 -24.94 -28.82
CA GLY A 471 18.37 -26.17 -28.21
C GLY A 471 18.69 -26.09 -26.71
N TYR A 472 18.13 -27.02 -25.95
CA TYR A 472 18.43 -27.35 -24.55
C TYR A 472 19.65 -28.31 -24.45
N ILE A 473 20.08 -28.61 -23.20
CA ILE A 473 20.97 -29.71 -22.70
C ILE A 473 22.42 -29.26 -22.32
N PRO A 474 23.05 -29.74 -21.21
CA PRO A 474 22.67 -29.81 -19.79
C PRO A 474 23.81 -29.29 -18.85
N VAL A 475 23.67 -29.48 -17.54
CA VAL A 475 24.75 -29.29 -16.53
C VAL A 475 25.88 -30.32 -16.72
N LYS A 476 27.14 -29.89 -16.71
CA LYS A 476 28.32 -30.71 -16.38
C LYS A 476 29.35 -29.92 -15.56
N SER A 477 30.09 -30.71 -14.79
CA SER A 477 30.95 -30.46 -13.61
C SER A 477 32.24 -29.67 -13.85
N ALA A 478 32.88 -29.35 -12.73
CA ALA A 478 34.16 -28.67 -12.56
C ALA A 478 35.36 -29.30 -13.29
N ASP A 479 36.37 -28.44 -13.42
CA ASP A 479 37.80 -28.62 -13.65
C ASP A 479 38.39 -28.51 -15.08
N ASP A 480 39.48 -27.74 -15.07
CA ASP A 480 40.64 -27.60 -15.97
C ASP A 480 40.75 -26.49 -17.03
N ASP A 481 41.78 -25.66 -16.75
CA ASP A 481 42.76 -24.97 -17.59
C ASP A 481 42.58 -23.52 -18.10
N GLU A 482 43.16 -22.62 -17.29
CA GLU A 482 44.17 -21.59 -17.58
C GLU A 482 44.40 -21.12 -19.03
N THR A 483 44.34 -19.80 -19.24
CA THR A 483 45.52 -19.01 -19.67
C THR A 483 45.32 -17.50 -19.50
N SER A 484 46.17 -16.97 -18.62
CA SER A 484 46.72 -15.62 -18.48
C SER A 484 46.31 -14.48 -19.44
N PHE A 485 45.83 -13.39 -18.83
CA PHE A 485 46.38 -12.04 -19.07
C PHE A 485 46.28 -11.23 -17.75
N ALA A 486 47.44 -10.81 -17.25
CA ALA A 486 47.62 -9.89 -16.12
C ALA A 486 48.95 -9.11 -16.34
N PRO A 487 49.24 -7.98 -15.68
CA PRO A 487 48.42 -6.93 -15.03
C PRO A 487 48.88 -5.50 -15.46
N PRO A 488 48.50 -4.38 -14.78
CA PRO A 488 49.30 -3.96 -13.62
C PRO A 488 48.50 -3.33 -12.45
N PHE A 489 48.92 -3.71 -11.23
CA PHE A 489 48.98 -2.92 -10.00
C PHE A 489 47.83 -1.97 -9.63
N VAL A 490 47.01 -2.41 -8.66
CA VAL A 490 46.84 -1.72 -7.37
C VAL A 490 46.86 -2.79 -6.28
N GLU A 491 48.01 -2.93 -5.61
CA GLU A 491 48.03 -3.42 -4.24
C GLU A 491 47.45 -2.33 -3.35
N ALA A 492 46.32 -2.61 -2.69
CA ALA A 492 45.98 -2.08 -1.37
C ALA A 492 44.72 -2.81 -0.84
N GLU A 493 44.86 -3.39 0.35
CA GLU A 493 43.79 -3.79 1.27
C GLU A 493 42.99 -5.06 0.94
N ARG A 494 43.67 -6.20 0.90
CA ARG A 494 43.17 -7.39 1.63
C ARG A 494 43.59 -7.23 3.10
N GLU A 495 42.87 -6.39 3.83
CA GLU A 495 42.91 -6.41 5.29
C GLU A 495 41.96 -7.49 5.80
N SER A 496 42.37 -8.16 6.88
CA SER A 496 41.65 -9.21 7.57
C SER A 496 40.21 -8.78 7.90
N ARG A 497 39.22 -9.28 7.14
CA ARG A 497 37.82 -9.15 7.56
C ARG A 497 37.63 -9.97 8.83
N SER A 498 37.15 -9.34 9.88
CA SER A 498 36.82 -10.03 11.13
C SER A 498 35.72 -11.07 10.87
N ASP A 499 35.77 -12.21 11.59
CA ASP A 499 34.73 -13.25 11.52
C ASP A 499 33.32 -12.67 11.78
N THR A 500 33.24 -11.59 12.55
CA THR A 500 32.03 -10.81 12.85
C THR A 500 31.38 -10.19 11.61
N GLU A 501 32.15 -9.53 10.73
CA GLU A 501 31.59 -8.88 9.52
C GLU A 501 31.04 -9.92 8.55
N SER A 502 31.73 -11.04 8.41
CA SER A 502 31.28 -12.17 7.59
C SER A 502 29.97 -12.76 8.13
N ALA A 503 29.86 -12.94 9.44
CA ALA A 503 28.64 -13.42 10.08
C ALA A 503 27.45 -12.46 9.91
N LEU A 504 27.68 -11.15 10.03
CA LEU A 504 26.64 -10.13 9.80
C LEU A 504 26.18 -10.10 8.34
N GLU A 505 27.09 -10.20 7.38
CA GLU A 505 26.77 -10.25 5.95
C GLU A 505 25.96 -11.51 5.60
N GLN A 506 26.26 -12.65 6.23
CA GLN A 506 25.46 -13.87 6.10
C GLN A 506 24.04 -13.70 6.65
N LEU A 507 23.89 -13.12 7.84
CA LEU A 507 22.56 -12.83 8.41
C LEU A 507 21.79 -11.82 7.56
N ASP A 508 22.44 -10.79 7.04
CA ASP A 508 21.84 -9.82 6.13
C ASP A 508 21.43 -10.48 4.82
N THR A 509 22.23 -11.41 4.30
CA THR A 509 21.90 -12.17 3.10
C THR A 509 20.66 -13.03 3.33
N ILE A 510 20.59 -13.75 4.46
CA ILE A 510 19.43 -14.56 4.83
C ILE A 510 18.19 -13.68 4.98
N ALA A 511 18.31 -12.52 5.65
CA ALA A 511 17.23 -11.56 5.84
C ALA A 511 16.75 -10.95 4.51
N GLN A 512 17.67 -10.49 3.65
CA GLN A 512 17.37 -9.87 2.36
C GLN A 512 16.73 -10.87 1.38
N LYS A 513 17.24 -12.11 1.36
CA LYS A 513 16.67 -13.19 0.54
C LYS A 513 15.35 -13.73 1.12
N ARG A 514 15.09 -13.46 2.40
CA ARG A 514 13.99 -14.07 3.19
C ARG A 514 14.04 -15.60 3.09
N ASP A 515 15.23 -16.15 3.31
CA ASP A 515 15.48 -17.57 3.23
C ASP A 515 15.09 -18.25 4.55
N HIS A 516 13.97 -18.97 4.52
CA HIS A 516 13.45 -19.71 5.68
C HIS A 516 13.76 -21.22 5.60
N SER A 517 14.69 -21.62 4.73
CA SER A 517 15.08 -23.03 4.59
C SER A 517 15.64 -23.59 5.90
N SER A 518 15.56 -24.91 6.07
CA SER A 518 16.15 -25.61 7.22
C SER A 518 17.64 -25.28 7.38
N ALA A 519 18.36 -25.13 6.25
CA ALA A 519 19.77 -24.74 6.25
C ALA A 519 19.97 -23.31 6.81
N SER A 520 19.18 -22.34 6.37
CA SER A 520 19.25 -20.98 6.91
C SER A 520 18.82 -20.89 8.37
N GLN A 521 17.82 -21.68 8.80
CA GLN A 521 17.45 -21.77 10.22
C GLN A 521 18.62 -22.27 11.07
N GLN A 522 19.34 -23.31 10.62
CA GLN A 522 20.52 -23.82 11.32
C GLN A 522 21.64 -22.78 11.37
N VAL A 523 21.89 -22.05 10.27
CA VAL A 523 22.90 -20.97 10.24
C VAL A 523 22.55 -19.87 11.22
N VAL A 524 21.30 -19.40 11.24
CA VAL A 524 20.87 -18.33 12.14
C VAL A 524 20.94 -18.77 13.60
N ILE A 525 20.54 -20.02 13.93
CA ILE A 525 20.66 -20.59 15.28
C ILE A 525 22.13 -20.71 15.69
N ALA A 526 23.02 -21.13 14.78
CA ALA A 526 24.44 -21.21 15.09
C ALA A 526 25.05 -19.82 15.35
N LEU A 527 24.70 -18.83 14.52
CA LEU A 527 25.18 -17.45 14.67
C LEU A 527 24.59 -16.76 15.90
N SER A 528 23.41 -17.18 16.38
CA SER A 528 22.88 -16.66 17.64
C SER A 528 23.68 -17.10 18.87
N MET A 529 24.54 -18.11 18.75
CA MET A 529 25.47 -18.54 19.79
C MET A 529 26.86 -17.89 19.65
N SER A 530 27.03 -16.93 18.72
CA SER A 530 28.31 -16.25 18.51
C SER A 530 28.77 -15.51 19.78
N SER A 531 30.09 -15.49 20.03
CA SER A 531 30.69 -14.64 21.07
C SER A 531 30.46 -13.15 20.81
N ASP A 532 30.21 -12.76 19.56
CA ASP A 532 30.00 -11.37 19.16
C ASP A 532 28.57 -10.89 19.41
N LYS A 533 28.42 -9.91 20.30
CA LYS A 533 27.12 -9.30 20.61
C LYS A 533 26.34 -8.82 19.37
N PRO A 534 26.94 -8.08 18.42
CA PRO A 534 26.19 -7.59 17.25
C PRO A 534 25.62 -8.72 16.39
N VAL A 535 26.32 -9.85 16.30
CA VAL A 535 25.88 -11.03 15.55
C VAL A 535 24.69 -11.67 16.24
N ARG A 536 24.74 -11.83 17.58
CA ARG A 536 23.61 -12.38 18.35
C ARG A 536 22.35 -11.51 18.23
N ILE A 537 22.49 -10.20 18.37
CA ILE A 537 21.36 -9.25 18.20
C ILE A 537 20.75 -9.38 16.80
N LYS A 538 21.60 -9.40 15.76
CA LYS A 538 21.12 -9.55 14.39
C LYS A 538 20.46 -10.90 14.14
N ALA A 539 20.98 -11.98 14.75
CA ALA A 539 20.37 -13.30 14.66
C ALA A 539 18.99 -13.33 15.30
N ILE A 540 18.79 -12.66 16.46
CA ILE A 540 17.46 -12.50 17.10
C ILE A 540 16.49 -11.83 16.13
N ASP A 541 16.91 -10.75 15.46
CA ASP A 541 16.07 -10.04 14.49
C ASP A 541 15.63 -10.96 13.36
N VAL A 542 16.58 -11.72 12.79
CA VAL A 542 16.27 -12.68 11.73
C VAL A 542 15.31 -13.76 12.25
N MET A 543 15.59 -14.39 13.40
CA MET A 543 14.74 -15.44 13.98
C MET A 543 13.31 -14.97 14.27
N SER A 544 13.14 -13.73 14.72
CA SER A 544 11.82 -13.15 15.00
C SER A 544 10.90 -13.12 13.77
N THR A 545 11.50 -13.04 12.57
CA THR A 545 10.77 -13.06 11.29
C THR A 545 10.56 -14.46 10.73
N MET A 546 11.30 -15.47 11.21
CA MET A 546 11.23 -16.84 10.68
C MET A 546 10.09 -17.67 11.30
N GLY A 547 9.77 -17.46 12.58
CA GLY A 547 8.64 -18.12 13.26
C GLY A 547 8.71 -19.65 13.44
N ALA A 548 9.76 -20.31 12.92
CA ALA A 548 9.93 -21.75 13.01
C ALA A 548 10.12 -22.23 14.46
N ARG A 549 9.70 -23.47 14.76
CA ARG A 549 9.82 -24.04 16.13
C ARG A 549 11.27 -24.06 16.63
N ALA A 550 12.22 -24.40 15.77
CA ALA A 550 13.64 -24.45 16.12
C ALA A 550 14.21 -23.06 16.47
N THR A 551 13.84 -22.02 15.70
CA THR A 551 14.26 -20.64 15.97
C THR A 551 13.57 -20.05 17.19
N ARG A 552 12.33 -20.46 17.49
CA ARG A 552 11.65 -20.11 18.75
C ARG A 552 12.36 -20.67 19.98
N SER A 553 12.86 -21.91 19.92
CA SER A 553 13.68 -22.49 20.99
C SER A 553 14.95 -21.67 21.23
N ALA A 554 15.69 -21.34 20.17
CA ALA A 554 16.91 -20.54 20.27
C ALA A 554 16.64 -19.11 20.79
N LEU A 555 15.48 -18.52 20.46
CA LEU A 555 15.06 -17.23 21.04
C LEU A 555 14.80 -17.33 22.55
N VAL A 556 14.27 -18.44 23.05
CA VAL A 556 14.10 -18.68 24.48
C VAL A 556 15.45 -18.79 25.17
N ASP A 557 16.41 -19.50 24.58
CA ASP A 557 17.75 -19.64 25.16
C ASP A 557 18.45 -18.28 25.32
N LEU A 558 18.25 -17.36 24.38
CA LEU A 558 18.83 -16.00 24.40
C LEU A 558 18.24 -15.07 25.48
N LEU A 559 17.14 -15.47 26.13
CA LEU A 559 16.64 -14.77 27.32
C LEU A 559 17.62 -14.88 28.49
N HIS A 560 18.50 -15.88 28.47
CA HIS A 560 19.53 -16.10 29.49
C HIS A 560 20.92 -15.61 29.07
N ASP A 561 21.02 -14.79 28.01
CA ASP A 561 22.31 -14.26 27.54
C ASP A 561 23.01 -13.43 28.62
N ALA A 562 24.34 -13.49 28.69
CA ALA A 562 25.11 -12.72 29.66
C ALA A 562 24.97 -11.20 29.43
N ASP A 563 24.77 -10.77 28.18
CA ASP A 563 24.64 -9.36 27.83
C ASP A 563 23.19 -8.88 27.92
N ALA A 564 22.97 -7.79 28.65
CA ALA A 564 21.63 -7.26 28.90
C ALA A 564 20.93 -6.74 27.64
N GLU A 565 21.67 -6.21 26.65
CA GLU A 565 21.10 -5.71 25.40
C GLU A 565 20.58 -6.86 24.54
N VAL A 566 21.28 -8.00 24.57
CA VAL A 566 20.84 -9.24 23.91
C VAL A 566 19.58 -9.78 24.58
N ARG A 567 19.56 -9.87 25.92
CA ARG A 567 18.36 -10.27 26.68
C ARG A 567 17.18 -9.36 26.38
N GLU A 568 17.38 -8.04 26.38
CA GLU A 568 16.34 -7.08 26.04
C GLU A 568 15.76 -7.34 24.66
N ARG A 569 16.62 -7.54 23.65
CA ARG A 569 16.17 -7.79 22.28
C ARG A 569 15.40 -9.10 22.17
N ALA A 570 15.85 -10.15 22.85
CA ALA A 570 15.17 -11.44 22.90
C ALA A 570 13.78 -11.32 23.56
N ILE A 571 13.67 -10.60 24.69
CA ILE A 571 12.39 -10.35 25.39
C ILE A 571 11.36 -9.70 24.46
N LEU A 572 11.78 -8.67 23.70
CA LEU A 572 10.90 -7.99 22.76
C LEU A 572 10.47 -8.93 21.63
N ALA A 573 11.40 -9.72 21.08
CA ALA A 573 11.11 -10.67 20.01
C ALA A 573 10.10 -11.76 20.45
N VAL A 574 10.27 -12.33 21.65
CA VAL A 574 9.36 -13.36 22.17
C VAL A 574 7.98 -12.81 22.53
N GLY A 575 7.90 -11.59 23.07
CA GLY A 575 6.65 -10.91 23.37
C GLY A 575 5.83 -10.65 22.10
N ILE A 576 6.44 -10.02 21.09
CA ILE A 576 5.80 -9.71 19.80
C ILE A 576 5.36 -11.00 19.10
N GLY A 577 6.22 -12.01 19.08
CA GLY A 577 5.94 -13.30 18.45
C GLY A 577 4.98 -14.20 19.23
N LYS A 578 4.53 -13.79 20.42
CA LYS A 578 3.73 -14.60 21.36
C LYS A 578 4.29 -16.01 21.53
N VAL A 579 5.60 -16.10 21.81
CA VAL A 579 6.29 -17.36 22.04
C VAL A 579 5.97 -17.84 23.46
N TYR A 580 4.84 -18.52 23.64
CA TYR A 580 4.33 -18.96 24.94
C TYR A 580 5.32 -19.89 25.68
N GLU A 581 6.17 -20.60 24.95
CA GLU A 581 7.25 -21.42 25.53
C GLU A 581 8.26 -20.59 26.35
N ALA A 582 8.34 -19.27 26.10
CA ALA A 582 9.21 -18.35 26.83
C ALA A 582 8.68 -17.94 28.22
N ALA A 583 7.43 -18.27 28.57
CA ALA A 583 6.77 -17.73 29.76
C ALA A 583 7.55 -18.01 31.06
N SER A 584 8.12 -19.21 31.22
CA SER A 584 8.92 -19.54 32.41
C SER A 584 10.18 -18.68 32.51
N ALA A 585 10.95 -18.57 31.44
CA ALA A 585 12.17 -17.77 31.38
C ALA A 585 11.88 -16.27 31.60
N LEU A 586 10.78 -15.75 31.05
CA LEU A 586 10.34 -14.38 31.27
C LEU A 586 9.97 -14.10 32.74
N ARG A 587 9.37 -15.08 33.44
CA ARG A 587 9.08 -14.93 34.88
C ARG A 587 10.35 -14.89 35.73
N GLU A 588 11.38 -15.63 35.36
CA GLU A 588 12.70 -15.55 36.02
C GLU A 588 13.32 -14.16 35.84
N LEU A 589 13.23 -13.60 34.63
CA LEU A 589 13.74 -12.26 34.29
C LEU A 589 13.02 -11.11 35.01
N LEU A 590 11.87 -11.35 35.65
CA LEU A 590 11.27 -10.36 36.55
C LEU A 590 12.19 -10.00 37.74
N ASN A 591 13.15 -10.87 38.06
CA ASN A 591 14.16 -10.66 39.10
C ASN A 591 15.54 -10.24 38.54
N ASP A 592 15.63 -9.88 37.26
CA ASP A 592 16.88 -9.42 36.65
C ASP A 592 17.41 -8.16 37.39
N PRO A 593 18.72 -8.06 37.68
CA PRO A 593 19.31 -6.90 38.35
C PRO A 593 19.07 -5.58 37.61
N GLU A 594 18.87 -5.62 36.29
CA GLU A 594 18.50 -4.47 35.49
C GLU A 594 16.98 -4.27 35.46
N GLU A 595 16.51 -3.23 36.15
CA GLU A 595 15.09 -2.84 36.20
C GLU A 595 14.44 -2.73 34.80
N LYS A 596 15.20 -2.32 33.78
CA LYS A 596 14.74 -2.22 32.38
C LYS A 596 14.35 -3.58 31.82
N ILE A 597 15.18 -4.60 32.06
CA ILE A 597 14.99 -5.97 31.61
C ILE A 597 13.77 -6.57 32.29
N ALA A 598 13.66 -6.43 33.61
CA ALA A 598 12.50 -6.89 34.37
C ALA A 598 11.19 -6.23 33.90
N LEU A 599 11.21 -4.93 33.56
CA LEU A 599 10.03 -4.22 33.05
C LEU A 599 9.63 -4.70 31.65
N ASN A 600 10.59 -4.93 30.76
CA ASN A 600 10.34 -5.50 29.45
C ASN A 600 9.79 -6.92 29.54
N ALA A 601 10.34 -7.76 30.43
CA ALA A 601 9.86 -9.12 30.65
C ALA A 601 8.42 -9.15 31.16
N ALA A 602 8.09 -8.25 32.09
CA ALA A 602 6.72 -8.08 32.58
C ALA A 602 5.74 -7.66 31.47
N GLY A 603 6.16 -6.76 30.57
CA GLY A 603 5.36 -6.37 29.40
C GLY A 603 5.14 -7.53 28.42
N ALA A 604 6.19 -8.29 28.12
CA ALA A 604 6.10 -9.48 27.26
C ALA A 604 5.16 -10.55 27.84
N LEU A 605 5.19 -10.78 29.16
CA LEU A 605 4.22 -11.64 29.86
C LEU A 605 2.79 -11.11 29.72
N GLY A 606 2.59 -9.79 29.85
CA GLY A 606 1.28 -9.15 29.66
C GLY A 606 0.70 -9.39 28.26
N GLN A 607 1.53 -9.34 27.22
CA GLN A 607 1.12 -9.65 25.83
C GLN A 607 0.66 -11.12 25.64
N MET A 608 1.10 -12.01 26.54
CA MET A 608 0.70 -13.42 26.62
C MET A 608 -0.43 -13.67 27.64
N ASN A 609 -1.09 -12.62 28.13
CA ASN A 609 -2.10 -12.65 29.19
C ASN A 609 -1.60 -13.18 30.55
N ASP A 610 -0.29 -13.10 30.81
CA ASP A 610 0.30 -13.48 32.08
C ASP A 610 0.51 -12.23 32.98
N TRP A 611 -0.11 -12.27 34.16
CA TRP A 611 -0.13 -11.16 35.12
C TRP A 611 0.98 -11.23 36.18
N SER A 612 1.91 -12.20 36.09
CA SER A 612 2.96 -12.43 37.09
C SER A 612 3.84 -11.20 37.33
N GLY A 613 4.07 -10.39 36.29
CA GLY A 613 4.83 -9.13 36.38
C GLY A 613 4.08 -7.93 36.98
N PHE A 614 2.77 -8.07 37.27
CA PHE A 614 1.91 -6.93 37.63
C PHE A 614 2.40 -6.17 38.86
N ASN A 615 2.73 -6.85 39.95
CA ASN A 615 3.12 -6.19 41.20
C ASN A 615 4.42 -5.38 41.05
N PHE A 616 5.37 -5.92 40.30
CA PHE A 616 6.63 -5.24 39.99
C PHE A 616 6.37 -3.97 39.17
N VAL A 617 5.60 -4.09 38.10
CA VAL A 617 5.25 -2.96 37.22
C VAL A 617 4.41 -1.91 37.95
N ALA A 618 3.43 -2.31 38.77
CA ALA A 618 2.60 -1.41 39.55
C ALA A 618 3.45 -0.54 40.49
N LYS A 619 4.41 -1.15 41.19
CA LYS A 619 5.37 -0.43 42.04
C LYS A 619 6.22 0.56 41.24
N ALA A 620 6.70 0.15 40.06
CA ALA A 620 7.48 1.02 39.18
C ALA A 620 6.64 2.19 38.62
N VAL A 621 5.36 1.97 38.31
CA VAL A 621 4.42 3.01 37.89
C VAL A 621 4.17 4.03 39.00
N GLU A 622 4.05 3.61 40.26
CA GLU A 622 3.86 4.53 41.40
C GLU A 622 5.11 5.39 41.69
N GLY A 623 6.29 4.85 41.42
CA GLY A 623 7.56 5.54 41.59
C GLY A 623 7.77 6.72 40.63
N ASN A 624 8.91 7.37 40.78
CA ASN A 624 9.44 8.40 39.86
C ASN A 624 10.79 7.93 39.28
N GLY A 625 10.93 6.63 39.04
CA GLY A 625 12.18 6.02 38.58
C GLY A 625 12.58 6.43 37.16
N LYS A 626 13.84 6.20 36.82
CA LYS A 626 14.44 6.45 35.49
C LYS A 626 13.67 5.77 34.34
N HIS A 627 12.95 4.69 34.62
CA HIS A 627 12.18 3.91 33.64
C HIS A 627 10.66 4.11 33.74
N ALA A 628 10.16 5.22 34.29
CA ALA A 628 8.73 5.46 34.46
C ALA A 628 7.89 5.30 33.17
N ARG A 629 8.43 5.69 32.01
CA ARG A 629 7.76 5.48 30.71
C ARG A 629 7.62 4.01 30.34
N LEU A 630 8.67 3.24 30.63
CA LEU A 630 8.70 1.80 30.36
C LEU A 630 7.75 1.05 31.30
N ALA A 631 7.70 1.47 32.56
CA ALA A 631 6.74 0.94 33.53
C ALA A 631 5.30 1.15 33.07
N VAL A 632 4.96 2.32 32.54
CA VAL A 632 3.61 2.59 31.99
C VAL A 632 3.31 1.77 30.74
N ARG A 633 4.30 1.53 29.88
CA ARG A 633 4.15 0.63 28.73
C ARG A 633 3.85 -0.80 29.18
N ALA A 634 4.69 -1.37 30.05
CA ALA A 634 4.49 -2.71 30.60
C ALA A 634 3.15 -2.81 31.35
N PHE A 635 2.74 -1.74 32.05
CA PHE A 635 1.45 -1.68 32.73
C PHE A 635 0.29 -1.71 31.75
N SER A 636 0.44 -1.04 30.60
CA SER A 636 -0.55 -1.08 29.51
C SER A 636 -0.64 -2.47 28.90
N ASP A 637 0.51 -3.13 28.68
CA ASP A 637 0.58 -4.49 28.12
C ASP A 637 -0.10 -5.51 29.07
N ILE A 638 0.13 -5.41 30.38
CA ILE A 638 -0.47 -6.32 31.38
C ILE A 638 -1.97 -6.04 31.57
N THR A 639 -2.36 -4.77 31.74
CA THR A 639 -3.77 -4.41 32.03
C THR A 639 -4.65 -4.34 30.80
N GLN A 640 -4.04 -4.39 29.60
CA GLN A 640 -4.68 -4.14 28.31
C GLN A 640 -5.38 -2.78 28.23
N HIS A 641 -5.03 -1.85 29.12
CA HIS A 641 -5.55 -0.50 29.16
C HIS A 641 -4.50 0.47 28.65
N ARG A 642 -4.84 1.29 27.65
CA ARG A 642 -3.86 2.17 27.00
C ARG A 642 -3.57 3.41 27.84
N PHE A 643 -2.31 3.61 28.19
CA PHE A 643 -1.80 4.85 28.76
C PHE A 643 -0.74 5.46 27.83
N SER A 644 -0.72 6.79 27.70
CA SER A 644 0.35 7.48 26.97
C SER A 644 1.67 7.43 27.74
N SER A 645 2.79 7.39 27.04
CA SER A 645 4.13 7.36 27.67
C SER A 645 4.65 8.74 28.09
N ASN A 646 3.79 9.77 28.04
CA ASN A 646 4.11 11.14 28.44
C ASN A 646 3.77 11.38 29.93
N ARG A 647 4.05 12.59 30.45
CA ARG A 647 3.79 12.92 31.86
C ARG A 647 2.31 12.74 32.26
N GLU A 648 1.39 13.09 31.37
CA GLU A 648 -0.05 12.95 31.62
C GLU A 648 -0.53 11.50 31.63
N GLY A 649 0.04 10.65 30.79
CA GLY A 649 -0.27 9.23 30.78
C GLY A 649 0.32 8.49 31.97
N ILE A 650 1.51 8.87 32.45
CA ILE A 650 2.04 8.40 33.74
C ILE A 650 1.09 8.77 34.88
N ALA A 651 0.62 10.02 34.93
CA ALA A 651 -0.36 10.45 35.94
C ALA A 651 -1.69 9.68 35.83
N SER A 652 -2.13 9.39 34.60
CA SER A 652 -3.37 8.64 34.34
C SER A 652 -3.24 7.16 34.72
N ALA A 653 -2.10 6.53 34.44
CA ALA A 653 -1.78 5.17 34.90
C ALA A 653 -1.78 5.08 36.44
N LYS A 654 -1.18 6.07 37.12
CA LYS A 654 -1.22 6.15 38.60
C LYS A 654 -2.65 6.26 39.13
N ARG A 655 -3.51 7.08 38.51
CA ARG A 655 -4.92 7.21 38.90
C ARG A 655 -5.71 5.92 38.68
N TYR A 656 -5.52 5.28 37.52
CA TYR A 656 -6.16 4.01 37.20
C TYR A 656 -5.76 2.91 38.18
N LEU A 657 -4.45 2.75 38.42
CA LEU A 657 -3.93 1.79 39.38
C LEU A 657 -4.53 2.03 40.77
N LYS A 658 -4.59 3.29 41.24
CA LYS A 658 -5.21 3.63 42.53
C LYS A 658 -6.70 3.29 42.60
N ALA A 659 -7.45 3.56 41.53
CA ALA A 659 -8.88 3.30 41.46
C ALA A 659 -9.23 1.80 41.39
N LYS A 660 -8.36 1.00 40.76
CA LYS A 660 -8.62 -0.41 40.44
C LYS A 660 -7.71 -1.42 41.16
N ARG A 661 -6.86 -0.96 42.09
CA ARG A 661 -5.84 -1.79 42.79
C ARG A 661 -6.34 -3.14 43.26
N LYS A 662 -7.44 -3.19 44.03
CA LYS A 662 -7.97 -4.46 44.58
C LYS A 662 -8.40 -5.45 43.48
N GLU A 663 -9.01 -4.95 42.40
CA GLU A 663 -9.45 -5.78 41.27
C GLU A 663 -8.24 -6.35 40.52
N LEU A 664 -7.25 -5.49 40.22
CA LEU A 664 -6.07 -5.86 39.46
C LEU A 664 -5.15 -6.82 40.24
N GLU A 665 -4.96 -6.59 41.54
CA GLU A 665 -4.20 -7.50 42.41
C GLU A 665 -4.89 -8.87 42.54
N SER A 666 -6.22 -8.93 42.54
CA SER A 666 -6.95 -10.19 42.55
C SER A 666 -6.72 -10.99 41.26
N LYS A 667 -6.67 -10.32 40.09
CA LYS A 667 -6.35 -10.96 38.81
C LYS A 667 -4.92 -11.48 38.79
N ALA A 668 -3.97 -10.69 39.28
CA ALA A 668 -2.57 -11.11 39.38
C ALA A 668 -2.39 -12.35 40.27
N ARG A 669 -3.10 -12.42 41.40
CA ARG A 669 -3.06 -13.60 42.29
C ARG A 669 -3.76 -14.83 41.70
N GLY A 670 -4.84 -14.64 40.95
CA GLY A 670 -5.59 -15.74 40.34
C GLY A 670 -4.78 -16.54 39.31
N VAL A 671 -3.91 -15.86 38.56
CA VAL A 671 -3.01 -16.48 37.57
C VAL A 671 -1.83 -17.19 38.25
N ALA A 672 -1.33 -16.67 39.38
CA ALA A 672 -0.23 -17.28 40.13
C ALA A 672 -0.59 -18.60 40.85
N VAL A 673 -1.89 -18.95 40.95
CA VAL A 673 -2.38 -20.21 41.54
C VAL A 673 -2.71 -21.26 40.47
N SER A 674 -2.83 -20.86 39.19
CA SER A 674 -3.11 -21.77 38.08
C SER A 674 -1.88 -22.18 37.26
N ALA A 675 -0.72 -21.63 37.56
CA ALA A 675 0.59 -21.98 36.99
C ALA A 675 1.42 -22.73 38.03
#